data_AF-A0A2Z4G8T8-F1
#
_entry.id   AF-A0A2Z4G8T8-F1
#
_cell.length_a   1.000
_cell.length_b   1.000
_cell.length_c   1.000
_cell.angle_alpha   90.00
_cell.angle_beta   90.00
_cell.angle_gamma   90.00
#
_symmetry.space_group_name_H-M   'P 1'
#
loop_
_entity.id
_entity.type
_entity.pdbx_description
1 polymer ?
#
loop_
_entity_poly.entity_id
_entity_poly.type
_entity_poly.pdbx_seq_one_letter_code
_entity_poly.pdbx_strand_id
1 'polypeptide(L)'
;MKLKKKYVLLIGILALNGCIKKLYSDEIYQKHEIVREAPSTFLSPEESMETFHLPAGYKVELVASEPMVDEPVAIAWDGDGKMYVAEMNTYMQDVNGSGTDNAISKIKLLIDTDGDGKMDKSTVFIDSLMLPRMILPLKDELIVNETYSYDLWSYKDTNNDGVADKKERVYYNPKRRGGNLEHQQSGLVWNLDNWVYTTYNPMRFKFQAGGIQVDTLENMPSGQWGLTQDEMGINYYSSAGSENPAYGFQQPPAYGNYNPEGRLSKGFIEPWPIVSTPDVQGGPKRLREDNTLNHFTGVAGQEIFLGHKLPPSTYGDLFIPEPVGRLIRRAKVKTENGKKVLYNAYDKTEFMASTDLNFRPVQAKTGPDGALYIVDMYRGIIQESNWTREGSSLRPVIIRKELDKNIGRGRIYRIVHEDITPDVKPNLSNKSAAELIPYLGHPNGWYRNTAQKLLILMDDKSAVEELRHIADSNMSFFDKLFNSDKDFGIERVHALWTLEGMGVIDKELITKKLKDSDPRVRITAIRLSENFLRNGDANMVSSLANLLKDSNIEVVNQLALSLRYSKDQNATDILNEMADMYFENEIVSHSVTESLKKDDSALAKLKEQIAERSLGEKQSILRGYDSYKQLCTTCHGPNLMGLATEDGSLIAPSLIGSERVKGDKTILSKILLNGLIGPIEGKEYGIMMPLKSNSDDWIADVLTYVRAMNNEDGVHKRVVRDARAETGDREDYWTLEELTK
;
A
#
# COMPACT_ATOMS: atom_id res chain seq x y z
N MET A 1 -7.41 44.33 70.95
CA MET A 1 -6.80 45.37 70.09
C MET A 1 -5.67 44.74 69.28
N LYS A 2 -5.84 44.63 67.96
CA LYS A 2 -4.85 44.28 66.89
C LYS A 2 -4.06 42.95 67.01
N LEU A 3 -4.53 41.94 66.27
CA LEU A 3 -3.70 40.86 65.72
C LEU A 3 -2.80 41.41 64.60
N LYS A 4 -1.48 41.17 64.69
CA LYS A 4 -0.55 41.04 63.55
C LYS A 4 0.56 40.07 63.95
N LYS A 5 0.54 38.85 63.42
CA LYS A 5 1.71 37.97 63.35
C LYS A 5 1.86 37.47 61.91
N LYS A 6 3.07 37.69 61.39
CA LYS A 6 3.54 37.36 60.05
C LYS A 6 3.47 35.84 59.82
N TYR A 7 2.85 35.42 58.72
CA TYR A 7 3.10 34.10 58.15
C TYR A 7 4.32 34.21 57.22
N VAL A 8 5.32 33.38 57.47
CA VAL A 8 6.45 33.13 56.58
C VAL A 8 5.92 32.27 55.44
N LEU A 9 5.85 32.84 54.23
CA LEU A 9 5.54 32.10 53.01
C LEU A 9 6.83 31.41 52.55
N LEU A 10 6.88 30.08 52.70
CA LEU A 10 7.90 29.24 52.09
C LEU A 10 7.57 29.16 50.59
N ILE A 11 8.23 29.96 49.76
CA ILE A 11 8.18 29.80 48.30
C ILE A 11 9.17 28.69 47.95
N GLY A 12 8.64 27.48 47.74
CA GLY A 12 9.38 26.41 47.08
C GLY A 12 9.65 26.80 45.63
N ILE A 13 10.92 26.94 45.29
CA ILE A 13 11.39 27.11 43.91
C ILE A 13 11.17 25.79 43.19
N LEU A 14 10.04 25.66 42.49
CA LEU A 14 9.85 24.66 41.43
C LEU A 14 10.71 25.12 40.25
N ALA A 15 11.88 24.51 40.09
CA ALA A 15 12.67 24.65 38.88
C ALA A 15 11.88 24.00 37.72
N LEU A 16 11.13 24.82 36.99
CA LEU A 16 10.59 24.48 35.67
C LEU A 16 11.79 24.32 34.72
N ASN A 17 12.36 23.12 34.66
CA ASN A 17 13.11 22.68 33.50
C ASN A 17 12.11 22.52 32.35
N GLY A 18 11.70 23.63 31.75
CA GLY A 18 11.01 23.62 30.47
C GLY A 18 11.97 23.05 29.44
N CYS A 19 11.81 21.78 29.09
CA CYS A 19 12.43 21.20 27.90
C CYS A 19 11.95 22.02 26.70
N ILE A 20 12.80 22.92 26.20
CA ILE A 20 12.57 23.59 24.93
C ILE A 20 12.69 22.49 23.86
N LYS A 21 11.56 21.94 23.40
CA LYS A 21 11.55 21.01 22.27
C LYS A 21 12.11 21.75 21.06
N LYS A 22 13.22 21.27 20.51
CA LYS A 22 13.83 21.79 19.28
C LYS A 22 12.76 21.70 18.18
N LEU A 23 12.36 22.85 17.62
CA LEU A 23 11.47 22.89 16.47
C LEU A 23 12.30 22.50 15.24
N TYR A 24 11.94 21.36 14.64
CA TYR A 24 12.52 20.94 13.37
C TYR A 24 11.69 21.55 12.23
N SER A 25 12.31 22.42 11.45
CA SER A 25 11.80 22.83 10.15
C SER A 25 12.72 22.24 9.09
N ASP A 26 12.16 21.52 8.12
CA ASP A 26 12.93 21.09 6.95
C ASP A 26 13.40 22.38 6.23
N GLU A 27 14.71 22.62 6.17
CA GLU A 27 15.27 23.73 5.39
C GLU A 27 14.98 23.53 3.89
N ILE A 28 15.02 24.61 3.11
CA ILE A 28 14.87 24.53 1.65
C ILE A 28 16.05 23.70 1.11
N TYR A 29 15.76 22.46 0.75
CA TYR A 29 16.75 21.57 0.15
C TYR A 29 17.05 22.05 -1.28
N GLN A 30 18.26 22.55 -1.50
CA GLN A 30 18.65 23.07 -2.81
C GLN A 30 18.83 21.93 -3.82
N LYS A 31 18.29 22.12 -5.02
CA LYS A 31 18.49 21.16 -6.12
C LYS A 31 19.96 21.16 -6.53
N HIS A 32 20.57 19.99 -6.54
CA HIS A 32 21.95 19.79 -6.96
C HIS A 32 22.11 19.83 -8.48
N GLU A 33 23.33 20.12 -8.94
CA GLU A 33 23.66 20.10 -10.37
C GLU A 33 23.52 18.69 -10.95
N ILE A 34 22.99 18.61 -12.17
CA ILE A 34 22.78 17.34 -12.86
C ILE A 34 24.11 16.87 -13.46
N VAL A 35 24.57 15.70 -13.06
CA VAL A 35 25.73 15.04 -13.66
C VAL A 35 25.33 14.38 -14.98
N ARG A 36 25.86 14.93 -16.08
CA ARG A 36 25.51 14.48 -17.44
C ARG A 36 26.11 13.14 -17.83
N GLU A 37 27.36 12.92 -17.42
CA GLU A 37 28.14 11.72 -17.73
C GLU A 37 28.70 11.13 -16.44
N ALA A 38 27.83 10.51 -15.65
CA ALA A 38 28.26 9.78 -14.47
C ALA A 38 29.07 8.54 -14.88
N PRO A 39 30.16 8.22 -14.17
CA PRO A 39 30.92 6.98 -14.39
C PRO A 39 30.06 5.78 -14.00
N SER A 40 30.16 4.70 -14.77
CA SER A 40 29.50 3.43 -14.45
C SER A 40 30.40 2.49 -13.66
N THR A 41 31.68 2.82 -13.46
CA THR A 41 32.58 2.02 -12.62
C THR A 41 32.01 1.88 -11.22
N PHE A 42 32.15 0.68 -10.62
CA PHE A 42 31.78 0.52 -9.21
C PHE A 42 32.66 1.43 -8.33
N LEU A 43 32.06 1.93 -7.27
CA LEU A 43 32.70 2.69 -6.21
C LEU A 43 32.84 1.79 -4.98
N SER A 44 33.80 2.05 -4.10
CA SER A 44 33.76 1.49 -2.74
C SER A 44 32.51 1.98 -1.97
N PRO A 45 32.12 1.34 -0.85
CA PRO A 45 31.06 1.85 0.00
C PRO A 45 31.28 3.30 0.42
N GLU A 46 32.50 3.67 0.79
CA GLU A 46 32.88 5.02 1.20
C GLU A 46 32.73 6.02 0.05
N GLU A 47 33.32 5.75 -1.12
CA GLU A 47 33.21 6.62 -2.31
C GLU A 47 31.76 6.77 -2.77
N SER A 48 30.93 5.72 -2.69
CA SER A 48 29.51 5.81 -3.05
C SER A 48 28.74 6.69 -2.07
N MET A 49 29.02 6.60 -0.77
CA MET A 49 28.40 7.47 0.23
C MET A 49 28.72 8.96 0.02
N GLU A 50 29.90 9.28 -0.51
CA GLU A 50 30.25 10.66 -0.88
C GLU A 50 29.41 11.21 -2.03
N THR A 51 28.80 10.34 -2.84
CA THR A 51 27.90 10.74 -3.94
C THR A 51 26.46 11.03 -3.48
N PHE A 52 26.14 10.77 -2.21
CA PHE A 52 24.79 10.92 -1.68
C PHE A 52 24.53 12.35 -1.24
N HIS A 53 23.40 12.88 -1.69
CA HIS A 53 22.92 14.19 -1.32
C HIS A 53 21.65 14.05 -0.48
N LEU A 54 21.67 14.59 0.74
CA LEU A 54 20.55 14.60 1.69
C LEU A 54 20.34 16.02 2.27
N PRO A 55 19.14 16.32 2.80
CA PRO A 55 18.89 17.52 3.56
C PRO A 55 19.87 17.73 4.71
N ALA A 56 20.09 18.99 5.08
CA ALA A 56 20.97 19.36 6.17
C ALA A 56 20.62 18.61 7.46
N GLY A 57 21.65 18.20 8.21
CA GLY A 57 21.54 17.44 9.45
C GLY A 57 21.42 15.92 9.26
N TYR A 58 20.97 15.43 8.10
CA TYR A 58 20.90 14.00 7.81
C TYR A 58 22.24 13.45 7.31
N LYS A 59 22.56 12.22 7.68
CA LYS A 59 23.76 11.49 7.25
C LYS A 59 23.41 10.05 6.92
N VAL A 60 24.24 9.46 6.05
CA VAL A 60 24.18 8.03 5.71
C VAL A 60 25.29 7.32 6.47
N GLU A 61 24.94 6.18 7.07
CA GLU A 61 25.87 5.26 7.70
C GLU A 61 25.79 3.90 7.02
N LEU A 62 26.93 3.26 6.79
CA LEU A 62 26.99 1.91 6.25
C LEU A 62 26.67 0.89 7.34
N VAL A 63 25.68 0.03 7.10
CA VAL A 63 25.27 -1.06 8.01
C VAL A 63 25.90 -2.38 7.59
N ALA A 64 25.86 -2.69 6.29
CA ALA A 64 26.48 -3.88 5.69
C ALA A 64 26.79 -3.62 4.22
N SER A 65 27.85 -4.23 3.70
CA SER A 65 28.22 -4.20 2.29
C SER A 65 28.77 -5.55 1.83
N GLU A 66 29.05 -5.69 0.54
CA GLU A 66 29.85 -6.82 0.05
C GLU A 66 31.19 -6.96 0.81
N PRO A 67 31.70 -8.19 1.06
CA PRO A 67 31.11 -9.49 0.71
C PRO A 67 30.09 -10.02 1.77
N MET A 68 29.74 -9.22 2.79
CA MET A 68 28.77 -9.65 3.82
C MET A 68 27.38 -9.86 3.21
N VAL A 69 26.97 -8.95 2.33
CA VAL A 69 25.71 -9.00 1.58
C VAL A 69 25.97 -8.77 0.09
N ASP A 70 25.25 -9.47 -0.76
CA ASP A 70 25.40 -9.44 -2.22
C ASP A 70 23.99 -9.39 -2.85
N GLU A 71 23.68 -8.33 -3.60
CA GLU A 71 22.40 -8.10 -4.27
C GLU A 71 21.15 -8.23 -3.37
N PRO A 72 21.10 -7.52 -2.22
CA PRO A 72 19.98 -7.56 -1.30
C PRO A 72 18.76 -6.87 -1.90
N VAL A 73 17.58 -7.43 -1.63
CA VAL A 73 16.30 -6.91 -2.15
C VAL A 73 15.23 -6.71 -1.08
N ALA A 74 15.36 -7.37 0.07
CA ALA A 74 14.46 -7.19 1.20
C ALA A 74 15.17 -7.51 2.52
N ILE A 75 14.85 -6.75 3.56
CA ILE A 75 15.28 -7.00 4.94
C ILE A 75 14.08 -7.12 5.90
N ALA A 76 14.25 -7.89 6.97
CA ALA A 76 13.33 -7.95 8.10
C ALA A 76 14.08 -8.34 9.38
N TRP A 77 13.59 -7.87 10.53
CA TRP A 77 14.18 -8.18 11.84
C TRP A 77 13.31 -9.14 12.65
N ASP A 78 13.95 -10.05 13.38
CA ASP A 78 13.30 -10.77 14.49
C ASP A 78 13.20 -9.91 15.75
N GLY A 79 12.61 -10.45 16.82
CA GLY A 79 12.42 -9.75 18.09
C GLY A 79 13.71 -9.30 18.79
N ASP A 80 14.88 -9.82 18.40
CA ASP A 80 16.18 -9.48 19.00
C ASP A 80 17.05 -8.64 18.06
N GLY A 81 16.47 -8.15 16.96
CA GLY A 81 17.16 -7.30 16.00
C GLY A 81 18.14 -8.03 15.10
N LYS A 82 18.08 -9.36 15.00
CA LYS A 82 18.83 -10.08 13.96
C LYS A 82 18.17 -9.79 12.62
N MET A 83 18.97 -9.41 11.63
CA MET A 83 18.49 -8.98 10.33
C MET A 83 18.55 -10.12 9.33
N TYR A 84 17.38 -10.57 8.85
CA TYR A 84 17.30 -11.42 7.67
C TYR A 84 17.40 -10.56 6.42
N VAL A 85 18.23 -10.98 5.47
CA VAL A 85 18.47 -10.29 4.20
C VAL A 85 18.19 -11.26 3.06
N ALA A 86 17.15 -11.01 2.26
CA ALA A 86 16.88 -11.75 1.05
C ALA A 86 17.72 -11.20 -0.10
N GLU A 87 18.46 -12.10 -0.77
CA GLU A 87 19.35 -11.77 -1.88
C GLU A 87 18.82 -12.41 -3.17
N MET A 88 18.93 -11.69 -4.29
CA MET A 88 18.51 -12.16 -5.62
C MET A 88 19.72 -12.41 -6.52
N ASN A 89 20.60 -13.34 -6.11
CA ASN A 89 21.94 -13.56 -6.69
C ASN A 89 21.96 -14.05 -8.15
N THR A 90 20.81 -14.40 -8.73
CA THR A 90 20.70 -14.82 -10.14
C THR A 90 20.02 -13.78 -11.02
N TYR A 91 19.52 -12.68 -10.45
CA TYR A 91 18.79 -11.66 -11.20
C TYR A 91 19.73 -10.94 -12.17
N MET A 92 19.41 -10.94 -13.46
CA MET A 92 20.05 -10.10 -14.48
C MET A 92 21.60 -10.12 -14.46
N GLN A 93 22.21 -11.29 -14.24
CA GLN A 93 23.68 -11.44 -14.16
C GLN A 93 24.38 -11.15 -15.49
N ASP A 94 23.62 -11.09 -16.58
CA ASP A 94 24.04 -10.50 -17.84
C ASP A 94 22.87 -9.76 -18.49
N VAL A 95 23.14 -9.08 -19.61
CA VAL A 95 22.12 -8.32 -20.36
C VAL A 95 20.97 -9.17 -20.91
N ASN A 96 21.12 -10.49 -20.98
CA ASN A 96 20.09 -11.42 -21.45
C ASN A 96 19.32 -12.07 -20.28
N GLY A 97 19.77 -11.89 -19.04
CA GLY A 97 19.22 -12.55 -17.86
C GLY A 97 19.52 -14.06 -17.82
N SER A 98 20.65 -14.50 -18.37
CA SER A 98 21.00 -15.93 -18.36
C SER A 98 21.10 -16.48 -16.94
N GLY A 99 20.54 -17.67 -16.72
CA GLY A 99 20.61 -18.35 -15.42
C GLY A 99 19.70 -17.76 -14.33
N THR A 100 18.83 -16.80 -14.66
CA THR A 100 17.94 -16.15 -13.69
C THR A 100 17.05 -17.14 -12.93
N ASP A 101 16.58 -18.19 -13.61
CA ASP A 101 15.70 -19.22 -13.04
C ASP A 101 16.44 -20.30 -12.24
N ASN A 102 17.75 -20.17 -12.04
CA ASN A 102 18.51 -21.09 -11.20
C ASN A 102 18.21 -20.82 -9.72
N ALA A 103 17.88 -21.87 -8.97
CA ALA A 103 17.64 -21.79 -7.53
C ALA A 103 18.97 -21.74 -6.75
N ILE A 104 19.65 -20.59 -6.80
CA ILE A 104 20.96 -20.34 -6.17
C ILE A 104 20.89 -19.19 -5.14
N SER A 105 19.82 -18.39 -5.21
CA SER A 105 19.64 -17.22 -4.35
C SER A 105 19.52 -17.63 -2.87
N LYS A 106 19.76 -16.68 -1.96
CA LYS A 106 19.92 -16.97 -0.53
C LYS A 106 19.14 -16.00 0.34
N ILE A 107 18.96 -16.40 1.59
CA ILE A 107 18.64 -15.49 2.70
C ILE A 107 19.80 -15.57 3.69
N LYS A 108 20.41 -14.42 3.99
CA LYS A 108 21.45 -14.29 5.02
C LYS A 108 20.84 -13.82 6.34
N LEU A 109 21.47 -14.21 7.45
CA LEU A 109 21.19 -13.71 8.80
C LEU A 109 22.39 -12.91 9.27
N LEU A 110 22.17 -11.62 9.49
CA LEU A 110 23.15 -10.64 9.95
C LEU A 110 22.91 -10.28 11.41
N ILE A 111 24.00 -10.12 12.15
CA ILE A 111 23.99 -9.77 13.57
C ILE A 111 25.02 -8.67 13.79
N ASP A 112 24.62 -7.65 14.52
CA ASP A 112 25.48 -6.65 15.16
C ASP A 112 25.79 -7.16 16.57
N THR A 113 27.03 -7.58 16.84
CA THR A 113 27.40 -8.22 18.11
C THR A 113 27.77 -7.23 19.20
N ASP A 114 28.16 -6.00 18.86
CA ASP A 114 28.60 -4.98 19.82
C ASP A 114 27.61 -3.82 20.02
N GLY A 115 26.59 -3.72 19.16
CA GLY A 115 25.50 -2.75 19.25
C GLY A 115 25.83 -1.37 18.67
N ASP A 116 26.86 -1.25 17.83
CA ASP A 116 27.24 0.02 17.20
C ASP A 116 26.35 0.39 15.98
N GLY A 117 25.47 -0.52 15.56
CA GLY A 117 24.59 -0.38 14.41
C GLY A 117 25.18 -0.84 13.08
N LYS A 118 26.39 -1.41 13.09
CA LYS A 118 27.02 -2.08 11.95
C LYS A 118 26.97 -3.58 12.16
N MET A 119 26.61 -4.30 11.11
CA MET A 119 26.59 -5.76 11.17
C MET A 119 28.03 -6.27 11.09
N ASP A 120 28.39 -7.21 11.96
CA ASP A 120 29.74 -7.75 12.09
C ASP A 120 29.80 -9.28 11.96
N LYS A 121 28.64 -9.94 12.02
CA LYS A 121 28.48 -11.39 11.81
C LYS A 121 27.41 -11.65 10.74
N SER A 122 27.73 -12.56 9.82
CA SER A 122 26.82 -13.00 8.76
C SER A 122 26.87 -14.52 8.59
N THR A 123 25.72 -15.11 8.34
CA THR A 123 25.52 -16.55 8.10
C THR A 123 24.54 -16.74 6.95
N VAL A 124 24.72 -17.79 6.15
CA VAL A 124 23.72 -18.18 5.15
C VAL A 124 22.64 -18.95 5.89
N PHE A 125 21.50 -18.31 6.13
CA PHE A 125 20.39 -18.89 6.88
C PHE A 125 19.64 -19.92 6.03
N ILE A 126 19.36 -19.59 4.77
CA ILE A 126 18.75 -20.47 3.78
C ILE A 126 19.46 -20.28 2.44
N ASP A 127 19.75 -21.38 1.74
CA ASP A 127 20.31 -21.37 0.39
C ASP A 127 19.38 -22.03 -0.63
N SER A 128 19.84 -22.05 -1.88
CA SER A 128 19.17 -22.72 -3.00
C SER A 128 17.71 -22.29 -3.21
N LEU A 129 17.44 -21.00 -3.02
CA LEU A 129 16.13 -20.40 -3.24
C LEU A 129 16.02 -19.84 -4.64
N MET A 130 14.79 -19.79 -5.15
CA MET A 130 14.48 -19.10 -6.39
C MET A 130 14.02 -17.65 -6.11
N LEU A 131 14.97 -16.72 -6.24
CA LEU A 131 14.82 -15.26 -6.13
C LEU A 131 13.85 -14.81 -5.01
N PRO A 132 14.17 -15.09 -3.72
CA PRO A 132 13.32 -14.75 -2.60
C PRO A 132 13.22 -13.22 -2.44
N ARG A 133 12.02 -12.72 -2.13
CA ARG A 133 11.77 -11.28 -1.86
C ARG A 133 10.69 -11.00 -0.83
N MET A 134 10.17 -12.07 -0.22
CA MET A 134 9.06 -12.05 0.71
C MET A 134 9.52 -12.84 1.93
N ILE A 135 9.84 -12.10 2.99
CA ILE A 135 10.33 -12.65 4.25
C ILE A 135 9.57 -12.02 5.42
N LEU A 136 9.14 -12.83 6.38
CA LEU A 136 8.46 -12.38 7.59
C LEU A 136 8.93 -13.21 8.79
N PRO A 137 9.77 -12.62 9.66
CA PRO A 137 10.11 -13.23 10.94
C PRO A 137 8.87 -13.31 11.83
N LEU A 138 8.62 -14.47 12.42
CA LEU A 138 7.60 -14.68 13.46
C LEU A 138 8.31 -14.79 14.82
N LYS A 139 7.96 -15.76 15.67
CA LYS A 139 8.59 -15.94 16.99
C LYS A 139 9.92 -16.69 16.88
N ASP A 140 9.89 -17.90 16.36
CA ASP A 140 11.03 -18.83 16.23
C ASP A 140 11.22 -19.32 14.79
N GLU A 141 10.62 -18.62 13.82
CA GLU A 141 10.57 -19.05 12.43
C GLU A 141 10.58 -17.87 11.45
N LEU A 142 11.05 -18.14 10.23
CA LEU A 142 11.00 -17.22 9.10
C LEU A 142 10.03 -17.75 8.05
N ILE A 143 9.00 -16.98 7.75
CA ILE A 143 8.10 -17.27 6.63
C ILE A 143 8.70 -16.71 5.35
N VAL A 144 8.78 -17.54 4.32
CA VAL A 144 9.39 -17.22 3.02
C VAL A 144 8.46 -17.62 1.88
N ASN A 145 8.38 -16.75 0.87
CA ASN A 145 7.85 -17.09 -0.44
C ASN A 145 8.95 -16.98 -1.51
N GLU A 146 9.03 -18.01 -2.35
CA GLU A 146 9.90 -18.05 -3.53
C GLU A 146 9.14 -17.54 -4.76
N THR A 147 9.87 -16.93 -5.69
CA THR A 147 9.27 -16.37 -6.90
C THR A 147 8.54 -17.48 -7.72
N TYR A 148 7.60 -17.14 -8.60
CA TYR A 148 6.77 -18.07 -9.39
C TYR A 148 5.86 -19.04 -8.61
N SER A 149 5.98 -19.11 -7.28
CA SER A 149 5.17 -19.95 -6.41
C SER A 149 4.25 -19.09 -5.54
N TYR A 150 3.07 -19.62 -5.21
CA TYR A 150 2.19 -19.04 -4.20
C TYR A 150 2.33 -19.73 -2.84
N ASP A 151 3.19 -20.75 -2.72
CA ASP A 151 3.43 -21.48 -1.47
C ASP A 151 4.13 -20.58 -0.44
N LEU A 152 3.78 -20.76 0.83
CA LEU A 152 4.53 -20.20 1.95
C LEU A 152 5.25 -21.31 2.70
N TRP A 153 6.52 -21.08 3.00
CA TRP A 153 7.37 -22.00 3.75
C TRP A 153 7.80 -21.36 5.07
N SER A 154 7.73 -22.11 6.15
CA SER A 154 8.36 -21.78 7.43
C SER A 154 9.75 -22.44 7.50
N TYR A 155 10.73 -21.67 7.94
CA TYR A 155 12.09 -22.12 8.22
C TYR A 155 12.44 -21.84 9.68
N LYS A 156 13.02 -22.83 10.36
CA LYS A 156 13.47 -22.69 11.76
C LYS A 156 14.93 -23.09 11.89
N ASP A 157 15.61 -22.41 12.79
CA ASP A 157 16.91 -22.80 13.34
C ASP A 157 16.65 -23.40 14.74
N THR A 158 16.70 -24.73 14.86
CA THR A 158 16.35 -25.42 16.10
C THR A 158 17.54 -25.60 17.04
N ASN A 159 18.76 -25.36 16.57
CA ASN A 159 20.00 -25.52 17.34
C ASN A 159 20.69 -24.18 17.69
N ASN A 160 20.16 -23.05 17.20
CA ASN A 160 20.66 -21.68 17.33
C ASN A 160 22.05 -21.43 16.72
N ASP A 161 22.43 -22.14 15.66
CA ASP A 161 23.70 -21.93 14.96
C ASP A 161 23.66 -20.83 13.88
N GLY A 162 22.47 -20.28 13.60
CA GLY A 162 22.24 -19.26 12.57
C GLY A 162 21.90 -19.84 11.20
N VAL A 163 21.62 -21.13 11.08
CA VAL A 163 21.22 -21.82 9.86
C VAL A 163 19.87 -22.51 10.05
N ALA A 164 18.97 -22.39 9.08
CA ALA A 164 17.71 -23.11 9.14
C ALA A 164 17.93 -24.62 8.94
N ASP A 165 17.54 -25.43 9.93
CA ASP A 165 17.64 -26.89 9.93
C ASP A 165 16.27 -27.58 9.73
N LYS A 166 15.17 -26.82 9.79
CA LYS A 166 13.82 -27.31 9.60
C LYS A 166 13.05 -26.46 8.59
N LYS A 167 12.39 -27.12 7.63
CA LYS A 167 11.54 -26.53 6.58
C LYS A 167 10.15 -27.16 6.58
N GLU A 168 9.10 -26.36 6.70
CA GLU A 168 7.71 -26.81 6.68
C GLU A 168 6.88 -25.96 5.71
N ARG A 169 6.06 -26.58 4.87
CA ARG A 169 5.13 -25.82 4.02
C ARG A 169 3.89 -25.45 4.82
N VAL A 170 3.69 -24.16 5.07
CA VAL A 170 2.56 -23.67 5.87
C VAL A 170 1.35 -23.28 5.01
N TYR A 171 1.57 -22.98 3.72
CA TYR A 171 0.49 -22.77 2.76
C TYR A 171 0.85 -23.36 1.40
N TYR A 172 -0.12 -24.02 0.76
CA TYR A 172 0.03 -24.63 -0.54
C TYR A 172 -0.98 -24.07 -1.53
N ASN A 173 -0.50 -23.68 -2.71
CA ASN A 173 -1.35 -23.39 -3.85
C ASN A 173 -0.72 -23.95 -5.13
N PRO A 174 -1.39 -24.88 -5.84
CA PRO A 174 -0.84 -25.52 -7.02
C PRO A 174 -0.65 -24.56 -8.20
N LYS A 175 -1.29 -23.39 -8.19
CA LYS A 175 -1.12 -22.39 -9.26
C LYS A 175 0.28 -21.81 -9.19
N ARG A 176 0.83 -21.48 -10.35
CA ARG A 176 2.11 -20.78 -10.48
C ARG A 176 1.90 -19.43 -11.12
N ARG A 177 2.73 -18.48 -10.75
CA ARG A 177 2.80 -17.17 -11.41
C ARG A 177 3.93 -17.23 -12.42
N GLY A 178 3.64 -17.05 -13.69
CA GLY A 178 4.68 -16.86 -14.72
C GLY A 178 4.90 -15.38 -15.02
N GLY A 179 5.70 -15.10 -16.04
CA GLY A 179 5.88 -13.74 -16.58
C GLY A 179 7.00 -12.96 -15.91
N ASN A 180 7.02 -11.65 -16.19
CA ASN A 180 8.08 -10.74 -15.79
C ASN A 180 8.34 -10.77 -14.27
N LEU A 181 9.62 -10.81 -13.87
CA LEU A 181 10.11 -10.83 -12.48
C LEU A 181 9.80 -9.56 -11.68
N GLU A 182 9.70 -8.40 -12.35
CA GLU A 182 9.22 -7.14 -11.77
C GLU A 182 7.73 -7.22 -11.43
N HIS A 183 7.00 -8.15 -12.06
CA HIS A 183 5.55 -8.36 -11.89
C HIS A 183 5.21 -9.56 -11.00
N GLN A 184 6.17 -10.01 -10.20
CA GLN A 184 5.99 -11.06 -9.18
C GLN A 184 5.49 -10.45 -7.87
N GLN A 185 4.88 -11.28 -7.03
CA GLN A 185 4.38 -10.83 -5.74
C GLN A 185 5.52 -10.44 -4.78
N SER A 186 5.23 -9.51 -3.90
CA SER A 186 6.07 -9.03 -2.82
C SER A 186 5.23 -8.83 -1.54
N GLY A 187 5.86 -8.41 -0.45
CA GLY A 187 5.18 -8.11 0.82
C GLY A 187 5.48 -9.14 1.90
N LEU A 188 4.42 -9.76 2.43
CA LEU A 188 4.36 -10.34 3.79
C LEU A 188 4.41 -9.26 4.88
N VAL A 189 3.61 -8.22 4.72
CA VAL A 189 3.49 -7.14 5.72
C VAL A 189 2.48 -7.54 6.79
N TRP A 190 2.95 -7.87 7.99
CA TRP A 190 2.10 -8.02 9.18
C TRP A 190 1.45 -6.68 9.52
N ASN A 191 0.14 -6.61 9.34
CA ASN A 191 -0.63 -5.38 9.49
C ASN A 191 -1.22 -5.25 10.91
N LEU A 192 -1.58 -4.03 11.30
CA LEU A 192 -2.18 -3.75 12.62
C LEU A 192 -3.38 -4.64 12.95
N ASP A 193 -4.16 -5.03 11.93
CA ASP A 193 -5.34 -5.88 12.05
C ASP A 193 -5.04 -7.39 12.11
N ASN A 194 -3.78 -7.75 12.38
CA ASN A 194 -3.25 -9.13 12.47
C ASN A 194 -3.28 -9.91 11.15
N TRP A 195 -3.72 -9.31 10.06
CA TRP A 195 -3.61 -9.90 8.73
C TRP A 195 -2.26 -9.56 8.11
N VAL A 196 -1.73 -10.48 7.33
CA VAL A 196 -0.52 -10.35 6.55
C VAL A 196 -0.93 -10.16 5.09
N TYR A 197 -0.52 -9.03 4.51
CA TYR A 197 -0.89 -8.66 3.15
C TYR A 197 0.28 -8.86 2.18
N THR A 198 -0.09 -9.12 0.92
CA THR A 198 0.83 -9.30 -0.20
C THR A 198 0.42 -8.42 -1.38
N THR A 199 1.31 -8.24 -2.34
CA THR A 199 0.98 -7.59 -3.62
C THR A 199 0.50 -8.63 -4.64
N TYR A 200 -0.19 -8.16 -5.69
CA TYR A 200 -0.81 -8.96 -6.77
C TYR A 200 -1.86 -10.01 -6.40
N ASN A 201 -1.74 -10.64 -5.23
CA ASN A 201 -2.56 -11.76 -4.82
C ASN A 201 -3.62 -11.27 -3.83
N PRO A 202 -4.93 -11.38 -4.13
CA PRO A 202 -6.00 -10.95 -3.23
C PRO A 202 -6.03 -11.66 -1.87
N MET A 203 -5.13 -12.61 -1.66
CA MET A 203 -5.00 -13.38 -0.44
C MET A 203 -4.33 -12.59 0.68
N ARG A 204 -4.83 -12.84 1.90
CA ARG A 204 -4.23 -12.43 3.16
C ARG A 204 -4.17 -13.59 4.12
N PHE A 205 -3.22 -13.53 5.05
CA PHE A 205 -2.93 -14.62 5.99
C PHE A 205 -3.00 -14.12 7.43
N LYS A 206 -3.49 -14.94 8.36
CA LYS A 206 -3.44 -14.62 9.80
C LYS A 206 -2.69 -15.74 10.50
N PHE A 207 -1.51 -15.45 11.04
CA PHE A 207 -0.71 -16.41 11.79
C PHE A 207 -1.07 -16.34 13.27
N GLN A 208 -1.26 -17.50 13.89
CA GLN A 208 -1.59 -17.67 15.30
C GLN A 208 -0.82 -18.87 15.84
N ALA A 209 -0.77 -19.03 17.17
CA ALA A 209 -0.10 -20.16 17.82
C ALA A 209 -0.54 -21.54 17.29
N GLY A 210 -1.79 -21.66 16.84
CA GLY A 210 -2.39 -22.91 16.33
C GLY A 210 -2.36 -23.08 14.80
N GLY A 211 -1.73 -22.19 14.04
CA GLY A 211 -1.61 -22.30 12.58
C GLY A 211 -1.91 -21.01 11.81
N ILE A 212 -2.29 -21.18 10.55
CA ILE A 212 -2.53 -20.10 9.60
C ILE A 212 -3.99 -20.09 9.14
N GLN A 213 -4.63 -18.93 9.22
CA GLN A 213 -5.92 -18.69 8.55
C GLN A 213 -5.66 -17.99 7.22
N VAL A 214 -6.47 -18.32 6.22
CA VAL A 214 -6.33 -17.80 4.86
C VAL A 214 -7.65 -17.20 4.43
N ASP A 215 -7.60 -15.98 3.89
CA ASP A 215 -8.77 -15.28 3.37
C ASP A 215 -8.45 -14.61 2.02
N THR A 216 -9.47 -14.35 1.21
CA THR A 216 -9.33 -13.73 -0.13
C THR A 216 -10.25 -12.51 -0.24
N LEU A 217 -9.68 -11.37 -0.64
CA LEU A 217 -10.38 -10.11 -0.82
C LEU A 217 -10.87 -9.90 -2.25
N GLU A 218 -12.12 -9.47 -2.43
CA GLU A 218 -12.71 -9.30 -3.76
C GLU A 218 -12.09 -8.15 -4.59
N ASN A 219 -11.79 -7.02 -3.95
CA ASN A 219 -11.39 -5.79 -4.64
C ASN A 219 -10.18 -5.11 -3.98
N MET A 220 -9.21 -5.87 -3.48
CA MET A 220 -8.03 -5.23 -2.88
C MET A 220 -7.18 -4.49 -3.93
N PRO A 221 -6.43 -3.44 -3.55
CA PRO A 221 -5.44 -2.84 -4.44
C PRO A 221 -4.38 -3.88 -4.85
N SER A 222 -4.08 -3.96 -6.15
CA SER A 222 -3.02 -4.85 -6.65
C SER A 222 -1.70 -4.09 -6.73
N GLY A 223 -0.79 -4.25 -5.76
CA GLY A 223 0.59 -3.74 -5.82
C GLY A 223 1.49 -4.51 -6.80
N GLN A 224 2.68 -3.95 -7.08
CA GLN A 224 3.83 -4.67 -7.64
C GLN A 224 4.88 -4.92 -6.55
N TRP A 225 5.97 -4.13 -6.52
CA TRP A 225 7.07 -4.33 -5.59
C TRP A 225 6.82 -3.71 -4.21
N GLY A 226 6.24 -2.51 -4.14
CA GLY A 226 6.06 -1.79 -2.88
C GLY A 226 4.75 -2.06 -2.15
N LEU A 227 4.87 -2.36 -0.85
CA LEU A 227 3.77 -2.48 0.11
C LEU A 227 4.26 -2.09 1.50
N THR A 228 3.56 -1.16 2.14
CA THR A 228 3.75 -0.79 3.55
C THR A 228 2.40 -0.45 4.19
N GLN A 229 2.40 -0.01 5.45
CA GLN A 229 1.19 0.39 6.18
C GLN A 229 1.45 1.64 7.03
N ASP A 230 0.43 2.44 7.29
CA ASP A 230 0.49 3.50 8.29
C ASP A 230 0.24 2.98 9.72
N GLU A 231 0.32 3.90 10.69
CA GLU A 231 0.07 3.70 12.11
C GLU A 231 -1.26 2.98 12.43
N MET A 232 -2.26 3.12 11.56
CA MET A 232 -3.61 2.57 11.73
C MET A 232 -3.86 1.33 10.83
N GLY A 233 -2.81 0.79 10.21
CA GLY A 233 -2.88 -0.39 9.36
C GLY A 233 -3.52 -0.15 8.00
N ILE A 234 -3.47 1.08 7.47
CA ILE A 234 -3.90 1.39 6.10
C ILE A 234 -2.72 1.12 5.17
N ASN A 235 -2.94 0.26 4.17
CA ASN A 235 -1.87 -0.15 3.27
C ASN A 235 -1.59 0.88 2.16
N TYR A 236 -0.32 1.01 1.81
CA TYR A 236 0.16 1.82 0.70
C TYR A 236 0.83 0.91 -0.32
N TYR A 237 0.26 0.84 -1.52
CA TYR A 237 0.77 0.03 -2.63
C TYR A 237 1.47 0.90 -3.66
N SER A 238 2.43 0.34 -4.39
CA SER A 238 3.07 0.98 -5.56
C SER A 238 3.11 0.04 -6.76
N SER A 239 3.23 0.63 -7.96
CA SER A 239 3.33 -0.09 -9.24
C SER A 239 4.25 0.65 -10.18
N ALA A 240 5.46 0.12 -10.35
CA ALA A 240 6.46 0.57 -11.30
C ALA A 240 5.95 0.53 -12.75
N GLY A 241 5.38 -0.60 -13.19
CA GLY A 241 4.86 -0.80 -14.54
C GLY A 241 3.63 0.06 -14.88
N SER A 242 2.93 0.60 -13.87
CA SER A 242 1.88 1.62 -14.05
C SER A 242 2.35 3.03 -13.72
N GLU A 243 3.63 3.22 -13.42
CA GLU A 243 4.27 4.50 -13.09
C GLU A 243 3.57 5.23 -11.93
N ASN A 244 3.01 4.45 -11.00
CA ASN A 244 2.19 4.95 -9.90
C ASN A 244 2.92 4.71 -8.56
N PRO A 245 3.47 5.78 -7.95
CA PRO A 245 4.31 5.65 -6.76
C PRO A 245 3.52 5.27 -5.51
N ALA A 246 2.24 5.60 -5.43
CA ALA A 246 1.42 5.27 -4.27
C ALA A 246 -0.07 5.25 -4.61
N TYR A 247 -0.79 4.23 -4.15
CA TYR A 247 -2.25 4.10 -4.25
C TYR A 247 -2.79 3.09 -3.24
N GLY A 248 -4.12 2.98 -3.16
CA GLY A 248 -4.81 2.04 -2.26
C GLY A 248 -4.86 2.49 -0.79
N PHE A 249 -4.44 3.71 -0.49
CA PHE A 249 -4.21 4.20 0.87
C PHE A 249 -5.35 5.06 1.46
N GLN A 250 -6.53 5.06 0.84
CA GLN A 250 -7.68 5.80 1.41
C GLN A 250 -8.45 5.02 2.46
N GLN A 251 -8.36 3.68 2.44
CA GLN A 251 -9.13 2.80 3.34
C GLN A 251 -8.44 1.44 3.50
N PRO A 252 -8.75 0.65 4.54
CA PRO A 252 -8.21 -0.70 4.66
C PRO A 252 -8.58 -1.58 3.44
N PRO A 253 -7.70 -2.49 2.98
CA PRO A 253 -7.97 -3.33 1.81
C PRO A 253 -9.24 -4.18 1.90
N ALA A 254 -9.69 -4.50 3.13
CA ALA A 254 -10.93 -5.23 3.39
C ALA A 254 -12.20 -4.55 2.82
N TYR A 255 -12.15 -3.24 2.58
CA TYR A 255 -13.27 -2.48 1.98
C TYR A 255 -13.10 -2.23 0.48
N GLY A 256 -11.99 -2.71 -0.10
CA GLY A 256 -11.67 -2.58 -1.51
C GLY A 256 -10.76 -1.40 -1.84
N ASN A 257 -10.42 -1.28 -3.12
CA ASN A 257 -9.51 -0.28 -3.65
C ASN A 257 -10.25 1.02 -3.99
N TYR A 258 -9.77 2.15 -3.45
CA TYR A 258 -10.31 3.48 -3.74
C TYR A 258 -9.17 4.49 -3.94
N ASN A 259 -9.18 5.18 -5.08
CA ASN A 259 -8.13 6.10 -5.51
C ASN A 259 -8.75 7.38 -6.11
N PRO A 260 -9.29 8.28 -5.27
CA PRO A 260 -9.88 9.53 -5.73
C PRO A 260 -8.86 10.41 -6.45
N GLU A 261 -9.38 11.34 -7.25
CA GLU A 261 -8.59 12.39 -7.84
C GLU A 261 -8.04 13.33 -6.74
N GLY A 262 -6.87 13.93 -6.99
CA GLY A 262 -6.22 14.82 -6.03
C GLY A 262 -5.61 14.11 -4.81
N ARG A 263 -5.63 12.77 -4.73
CA ARG A 263 -4.90 12.01 -3.68
C ARG A 263 -3.37 12.19 -3.75
N LEU A 264 -2.87 12.59 -4.91
CA LEU A 264 -1.48 12.97 -5.13
C LEU A 264 -1.49 14.46 -5.51
N SER A 265 -0.67 15.26 -4.85
CA SER A 265 -0.59 16.69 -5.15
C SER A 265 -0.12 16.93 -6.58
N LYS A 266 -0.44 18.10 -7.14
CA LYS A 266 0.11 18.51 -8.45
C LYS A 266 1.64 18.43 -8.43
N GLY A 267 2.25 17.84 -9.47
CA GLY A 267 3.70 17.68 -9.57
C GLY A 267 4.28 16.49 -8.77
N PHE A 268 3.43 15.66 -8.16
CA PHE A 268 3.89 14.53 -7.34
C PHE A 268 4.37 13.33 -8.17
N ILE A 269 4.04 13.21 -9.45
CA ILE A 269 4.46 12.04 -10.25
C ILE A 269 5.89 12.21 -10.77
N GLU A 270 6.36 13.45 -10.87
CA GLU A 270 7.63 13.81 -11.46
C GLU A 270 8.78 13.63 -10.45
N PRO A 271 9.74 12.70 -10.66
CA PRO A 271 10.95 12.55 -9.84
C PRO A 271 12.04 13.53 -10.28
N TRP A 272 12.98 13.84 -9.39
CA TRP A 272 14.02 14.86 -9.60
C TRP A 272 15.42 14.27 -9.39
N PRO A 273 15.87 13.33 -10.24
CA PRO A 273 17.19 12.74 -10.13
C PRO A 273 18.28 13.77 -10.48
N ILE A 274 19.49 13.48 -10.03
CA ILE A 274 20.68 14.32 -10.23
C ILE A 274 21.67 13.70 -11.24
N VAL A 275 21.23 12.65 -11.94
CA VAL A 275 21.95 12.01 -13.05
C VAL A 275 21.09 12.01 -14.30
N SER A 276 21.71 12.22 -15.46
CA SER A 276 21.01 12.24 -16.76
C SER A 276 21.36 11.05 -17.66
N THR A 277 21.79 9.93 -17.07
CA THR A 277 22.05 8.71 -17.85
C THR A 277 20.70 8.13 -18.29
N PRO A 278 20.47 7.89 -19.60
CA PRO A 278 19.16 7.49 -20.11
C PRO A 278 18.94 5.97 -20.04
N ASP A 279 19.24 5.33 -18.91
CA ASP A 279 19.10 3.88 -18.70
C ASP A 279 17.71 3.50 -18.15
N VAL A 280 16.68 3.92 -18.87
CA VAL A 280 15.28 3.75 -18.50
C VAL A 280 14.50 2.94 -19.53
N GLN A 281 13.57 2.11 -19.05
CA GLN A 281 12.58 1.45 -19.89
C GLN A 281 11.66 2.46 -20.58
N GLY A 282 11.28 2.22 -21.83
CA GLY A 282 10.43 3.14 -22.60
C GLY A 282 11.20 4.28 -23.29
N GLY A 283 12.49 4.41 -23.01
CA GLY A 283 13.42 5.25 -23.76
C GLY A 283 13.11 6.76 -23.67
N PRO A 284 13.36 7.53 -24.74
CA PRO A 284 13.32 9.00 -24.70
C PRO A 284 12.01 9.64 -24.19
N LYS A 285 10.86 8.94 -24.30
CA LYS A 285 9.57 9.44 -23.79
C LYS A 285 9.51 9.56 -22.26
N ARG A 286 10.41 8.88 -21.55
CA ARG A 286 10.55 8.92 -20.09
C ARG A 286 11.61 9.90 -19.61
N LEU A 287 12.16 10.70 -20.53
CA LEU A 287 13.20 11.67 -20.22
C LEU A 287 12.66 13.10 -20.41
N ARG A 288 13.19 14.03 -19.62
CA ARG A 288 13.08 15.46 -19.86
C ARG A 288 14.09 15.90 -20.93
N GLU A 289 14.03 17.17 -21.30
CA GLU A 289 15.00 17.79 -22.22
C GLU A 289 16.45 17.69 -21.71
N ASP A 290 16.65 17.66 -20.40
CA ASP A 290 17.96 17.51 -19.75
C ASP A 290 18.39 16.04 -19.56
N ASN A 291 17.68 15.08 -20.18
CA ASN A 291 17.86 13.63 -20.05
C ASN A 291 17.62 13.06 -18.64
N THR A 292 17.07 13.83 -17.70
CA THR A 292 16.63 13.29 -16.40
C THR A 292 15.28 12.60 -16.50
N LEU A 293 15.05 11.63 -15.61
CA LEU A 293 13.81 10.86 -15.57
C LEU A 293 12.58 11.74 -15.30
N ASN A 294 11.57 11.72 -16.17
CA ASN A 294 10.41 12.61 -16.06
C ASN A 294 9.29 12.09 -15.16
N HIS A 295 9.15 10.77 -14.97
CA HIS A 295 8.12 10.10 -14.17
C HIS A 295 8.74 8.91 -13.41
N PHE A 296 8.12 8.47 -12.33
CA PHE A 296 8.51 7.22 -11.67
C PHE A 296 8.44 6.03 -12.63
N THR A 297 9.47 5.19 -12.68
CA THR A 297 9.52 4.00 -13.55
C THR A 297 9.94 2.72 -12.83
N GLY A 298 10.64 2.83 -11.71
CA GLY A 298 11.15 1.70 -10.94
C GLY A 298 10.66 1.65 -9.49
N VAL A 299 9.54 2.30 -9.14
CA VAL A 299 9.08 2.42 -7.75
C VAL A 299 9.15 1.09 -7.02
N ALA A 300 9.90 1.07 -5.92
CA ALA A 300 10.21 -0.16 -5.20
C ALA A 300 9.61 -0.17 -3.78
N GLY A 301 10.24 -0.89 -2.85
CA GLY A 301 9.76 -1.17 -1.49
C GLY A 301 9.66 0.09 -0.63
N GLN A 302 8.56 0.82 -0.75
CA GLN A 302 8.28 2.02 0.05
C GLN A 302 7.98 1.72 1.52
N GLU A 303 8.16 2.71 2.40
CA GLU A 303 7.94 2.59 3.84
C GLU A 303 7.27 3.85 4.42
N ILE A 304 6.19 3.69 5.20
CA ILE A 304 5.75 4.75 6.11
C ILE A 304 6.67 4.71 7.32
N PHE A 305 7.39 5.80 7.56
CA PHE A 305 8.38 5.84 8.63
C PHE A 305 7.72 6.02 9.99
N LEU A 306 7.81 4.98 10.83
CA LEU A 306 7.26 4.99 12.20
C LEU A 306 8.39 4.90 13.25
N GLY A 307 9.59 5.32 12.88
CA GLY A 307 10.76 5.36 13.75
C GLY A 307 10.79 6.62 14.60
N HIS A 308 11.45 6.56 15.74
CA HIS A 308 11.45 7.62 16.75
C HIS A 308 12.80 8.34 16.89
N LYS A 309 13.78 7.97 16.06
CA LYS A 309 15.10 8.59 16.11
C LYS A 309 15.28 9.69 15.08
N LEU A 310 14.65 9.66 13.91
CA LEU A 310 14.73 10.80 12.98
C LEU A 310 13.90 11.99 13.49
N PRO A 311 14.12 13.22 12.96
CA PRO A 311 13.33 14.39 13.33
C PRO A 311 11.82 14.09 13.35
N PRO A 312 11.05 14.54 14.37
CA PRO A 312 9.63 14.23 14.49
C PRO A 312 8.78 14.60 13.27
N SER A 313 9.25 15.54 12.44
CA SER A 313 8.60 15.88 11.17
C SER A 313 8.55 14.73 10.17
N THR A 314 9.38 13.68 10.34
CA THR A 314 9.47 12.49 9.48
C THR A 314 8.46 11.41 9.85
N TYR A 315 7.94 11.41 11.08
CA TYR A 315 7.03 10.36 11.56
C TYR A 315 5.72 10.38 10.76
N GLY A 316 5.36 9.24 10.18
CA GLY A 316 4.19 9.08 9.32
C GLY A 316 4.38 9.54 7.87
N ASP A 317 5.57 10.03 7.48
CA ASP A 317 5.88 10.32 6.08
C ASP A 317 6.19 9.02 5.32
N LEU A 318 5.86 9.00 4.02
CA LEU A 318 6.14 7.90 3.11
C LEU A 318 7.49 8.09 2.41
N PHE A 319 8.38 7.11 2.50
CA PHE A 319 9.66 7.07 1.79
C PHE A 319 9.58 6.10 0.62
N ILE A 320 9.89 6.59 -0.59
CA ILE A 320 9.65 5.88 -1.85
C ILE A 320 10.98 5.74 -2.61
N PRO A 321 11.60 4.55 -2.62
CA PRO A 321 12.76 4.26 -3.46
C PRO A 321 12.43 4.29 -4.96
N GLU A 322 13.28 4.95 -5.74
CA GLU A 322 13.29 4.91 -7.21
C GLU A 322 14.72 4.57 -7.69
N PRO A 323 14.97 3.30 -8.07
CA PRO A 323 16.31 2.83 -8.42
C PRO A 323 16.79 3.25 -9.81
N VAL A 324 15.90 3.62 -10.74
CA VAL A 324 16.28 4.16 -12.05
C VAL A 324 16.78 5.61 -11.92
N GLY A 325 16.15 6.42 -11.07
CA GLY A 325 16.52 7.78 -10.74
C GLY A 325 17.60 7.91 -9.67
N ARG A 326 18.05 6.80 -9.06
CA ARG A 326 19.07 6.79 -7.98
C ARG A 326 18.63 7.63 -6.79
N LEU A 327 17.35 7.56 -6.42
CA LEU A 327 16.75 8.49 -5.47
C LEU A 327 15.76 7.84 -4.52
N ILE A 328 15.46 8.56 -3.44
CA ILE A 328 14.38 8.27 -2.51
C ILE A 328 13.56 9.54 -2.34
N ARG A 329 12.26 9.44 -2.61
CA ARG A 329 11.31 10.52 -2.31
C ARG A 329 10.83 10.41 -0.87
N ARG A 330 10.71 11.55 -0.19
CA ARG A 330 9.91 11.69 1.04
C ARG A 330 8.61 12.39 0.71
N ALA A 331 7.49 11.76 1.03
CA ALA A 331 6.15 12.29 0.80
C ALA A 331 5.44 12.55 2.12
N LYS A 332 4.97 13.78 2.32
CA LYS A 332 4.11 14.13 3.45
C LYS A 332 2.74 13.53 3.24
N VAL A 333 2.23 12.83 4.25
CA VAL A 333 0.85 12.34 4.29
C VAL A 333 0.00 13.35 5.05
N LYS A 334 -0.97 13.99 4.38
CA LYS A 334 -1.91 14.90 5.02
C LYS A 334 -3.34 14.41 4.85
N THR A 335 -4.15 14.54 5.88
CA THR A 335 -5.59 14.25 5.81
C THR A 335 -6.37 15.56 5.66
N GLU A 336 -7.10 15.69 4.55
CA GLU A 336 -7.89 16.86 4.18
C GLU A 336 -9.35 16.45 4.07
N ASN A 337 -10.17 16.83 5.06
CA ASN A 337 -11.59 16.45 5.12
C ASN A 337 -11.83 14.93 4.99
N GLY A 338 -10.93 14.12 5.56
CA GLY A 338 -10.95 12.65 5.48
C GLY A 338 -10.21 12.05 4.29
N LYS A 339 -9.83 12.84 3.28
CA LYS A 339 -9.02 12.39 2.14
C LYS A 339 -7.54 12.44 2.49
N LYS A 340 -6.82 11.34 2.31
CA LYS A 340 -5.36 11.35 2.42
C LYS A 340 -4.74 11.85 1.13
N VAL A 341 -3.86 12.84 1.22
CA VAL A 341 -3.16 13.47 0.10
C VAL A 341 -1.66 13.40 0.34
N LEU A 342 -0.93 12.95 -0.68
CA LEU A 342 0.52 12.92 -0.68
C LEU A 342 1.11 14.17 -1.31
N TYR A 343 2.05 14.80 -0.60
CA TYR A 343 2.80 15.96 -1.07
C TYR A 343 4.29 15.62 -1.12
N ASN A 344 4.99 16.07 -2.15
CA ASN A 344 6.46 15.99 -2.12
C ASN A 344 6.96 16.90 -0.99
N ALA A 345 7.79 16.37 -0.09
CA ALA A 345 8.32 17.13 1.03
C ALA A 345 9.24 18.27 0.57
N TYR A 346 9.82 18.15 -0.63
CA TYR A 346 10.77 19.11 -1.18
C TYR A 346 10.37 19.52 -2.60
N ASP A 347 10.44 20.83 -2.91
CA ASP A 347 10.11 21.31 -4.26
C ASP A 347 11.23 20.95 -5.26
N LYS A 348 10.87 20.20 -6.31
CA LYS A 348 11.76 19.82 -7.43
C LYS A 348 13.10 19.18 -7.04
N THR A 349 13.12 18.45 -5.93
CA THR A 349 14.27 17.69 -5.44
C THR A 349 13.76 16.50 -4.62
N GLU A 350 14.66 15.66 -4.12
CA GLU A 350 14.35 14.40 -3.43
C GLU A 350 14.96 14.35 -2.04
N PHE A 351 14.48 13.44 -1.18
CA PHE A 351 15.04 13.29 0.16
C PHE A 351 16.48 12.77 0.13
N MET A 352 16.76 11.84 -0.79
CA MET A 352 18.11 11.34 -1.05
C MET A 352 18.26 11.16 -2.55
N ALA A 353 19.38 11.57 -3.11
CA ALA A 353 19.73 11.32 -4.50
C ALA A 353 21.23 11.05 -4.62
N SER A 354 21.63 10.18 -5.55
CA SER A 354 23.02 9.78 -5.78
C SER A 354 23.46 10.05 -7.20
N THR A 355 24.75 10.35 -7.37
CA THR A 355 25.41 10.38 -8.69
C THR A 355 26.06 9.05 -9.08
N ASP A 356 26.13 8.07 -8.17
CA ASP A 356 26.59 6.71 -8.46
C ASP A 356 25.55 5.96 -9.29
N LEU A 357 25.91 5.57 -10.52
CA LEU A 357 25.01 4.85 -11.42
C LEU A 357 24.61 3.46 -10.91
N ASN A 358 25.40 2.88 -10.00
CA ASN A 358 25.14 1.57 -9.44
C ASN A 358 24.26 1.62 -8.18
N PHE A 359 24.00 2.79 -7.60
CA PHE A 359 23.05 2.93 -6.50
C PHE A 359 21.62 2.62 -6.97
N ARG A 360 21.08 1.48 -6.55
CA ARG A 360 19.75 0.96 -6.90
C ARG A 360 18.95 0.71 -5.61
N PRO A 361 18.41 1.75 -4.97
CA PRO A 361 17.59 1.58 -3.77
C PRO A 361 16.29 0.83 -4.11
N VAL A 362 16.10 -0.33 -3.50
CA VAL A 362 14.97 -1.25 -3.77
C VAL A 362 14.05 -1.44 -2.58
N GLN A 363 14.47 -1.04 -1.37
CA GLN A 363 13.61 -1.05 -0.18
C GLN A 363 14.01 0.06 0.80
N ALA A 364 13.02 0.72 1.38
CA ALA A 364 13.13 1.51 2.60
C ALA A 364 12.48 0.73 3.76
N LYS A 365 12.98 0.87 4.99
CA LYS A 365 12.42 0.16 6.15
C LYS A 365 12.68 0.88 7.47
N THR A 366 11.68 0.92 8.36
CA THR A 366 11.87 1.38 9.74
C THR A 366 12.61 0.30 10.53
N GLY A 367 13.77 0.63 11.09
CA GLY A 367 14.58 -0.27 11.91
C GLY A 367 14.14 -0.36 13.37
N PRO A 368 14.58 -1.41 14.10
CA PRO A 368 14.33 -1.55 15.53
C PRO A 368 14.95 -0.41 16.34
N ASP A 369 16.09 0.13 15.90
CA ASP A 369 16.74 1.31 16.48
C ASP A 369 15.98 2.62 16.22
N GLY A 370 14.88 2.59 15.46
CA GLY A 370 14.07 3.77 15.15
C GLY A 370 14.62 4.66 14.05
N ALA A 371 15.62 4.21 13.29
CA ALA A 371 16.16 4.88 12.11
C ALA A 371 15.54 4.32 10.80
N LEU A 372 15.79 5.01 9.68
CA LEU A 372 15.35 4.59 8.35
C LEU A 372 16.49 3.82 7.65
N TYR A 373 16.22 2.61 7.19
CA TYR A 373 17.16 1.75 6.48
C TYR A 373 16.86 1.74 4.99
N ILE A 374 17.90 1.79 4.16
CA ILE A 374 17.83 1.73 2.72
C ILE A 374 18.59 0.48 2.25
N VAL A 375 17.89 -0.39 1.53
CA VAL A 375 18.46 -1.56 0.87
C VAL A 375 18.79 -1.18 -0.56
N ASP A 376 20.07 -1.28 -0.90
CA ASP A 376 20.63 -0.99 -2.21
C ASP A 376 21.14 -2.27 -2.85
N MET A 377 20.55 -2.65 -3.98
CA MET A 377 20.96 -3.85 -4.72
C MET A 377 22.35 -3.68 -5.36
N TYR A 378 22.90 -2.46 -5.38
CA TYR A 378 24.20 -2.04 -5.92
C TYR A 378 24.63 -2.74 -7.22
N ARG A 379 24.07 -2.29 -8.35
CA ARG A 379 24.28 -2.94 -9.65
C ARG A 379 23.99 -2.05 -10.86
N GLY A 380 24.53 -2.45 -12.00
CA GLY A 380 24.39 -1.70 -13.25
C GLY A 380 23.02 -1.84 -13.90
N ILE A 381 22.50 -3.06 -14.13
CA ILE A 381 21.17 -3.28 -14.73
C ILE A 381 20.13 -3.47 -13.62
N ILE A 382 19.05 -2.69 -13.58
CA ILE A 382 17.94 -2.94 -12.62
C ILE A 382 16.69 -3.53 -13.27
N GLN A 383 16.51 -3.33 -14.58
CA GLN A 383 15.36 -3.82 -15.33
C GLN A 383 15.53 -5.27 -15.80
N GLU A 384 14.44 -6.01 -15.87
CA GLU A 384 14.40 -7.40 -16.33
C GLU A 384 14.76 -7.54 -17.83
N SER A 385 15.19 -8.73 -18.23
CA SER A 385 15.64 -9.08 -19.58
C SER A 385 14.60 -8.80 -20.67
N ASN A 386 13.31 -8.78 -20.33
CA ASN A 386 12.24 -8.37 -21.23
C ASN A 386 12.42 -6.94 -21.76
N TRP A 387 13.08 -6.07 -20.99
CA TRP A 387 13.34 -4.67 -21.33
C TRP A 387 14.71 -4.42 -21.97
N THR A 388 15.61 -5.41 -21.93
CA THR A 388 17.01 -5.31 -22.41
C THR A 388 17.27 -6.14 -23.68
N ARG A 389 16.21 -6.65 -24.33
CA ARG A 389 16.28 -7.40 -25.59
C ARG A 389 17.00 -6.61 -26.69
N GLU A 390 17.53 -7.32 -27.69
CA GLU A 390 18.06 -6.69 -28.90
C GLU A 390 16.99 -5.79 -29.55
N GLY A 391 17.41 -4.59 -29.99
CA GLY A 391 16.50 -3.56 -30.51
C GLY A 391 15.78 -2.71 -29.46
N SER A 392 15.90 -3.02 -28.16
CA SER A 392 15.39 -2.15 -27.09
C SER A 392 16.19 -0.84 -27.00
N SER A 393 15.55 0.23 -26.51
CA SER A 393 16.24 1.50 -26.25
C SER A 393 17.30 1.41 -25.15
N LEU A 394 17.17 0.44 -24.24
CA LEU A 394 18.01 0.29 -23.06
C LEU A 394 19.32 -0.46 -23.34
N ARG A 395 19.28 -1.51 -24.19
CA ARG A 395 20.45 -2.36 -24.47
C ARG A 395 21.68 -1.58 -24.97
N PRO A 396 21.57 -0.61 -25.90
CA PRO A 396 22.73 0.18 -26.32
C PRO A 396 23.39 0.96 -25.18
N VAL A 397 22.59 1.46 -24.23
CA VAL A 397 23.10 2.17 -23.05
C VAL A 397 23.84 1.21 -22.13
N ILE A 398 23.26 0.03 -21.88
CA ILE A 398 23.88 -1.04 -21.07
C ILE A 398 25.26 -1.39 -21.63
N ILE A 399 25.37 -1.68 -22.93
CA ILE A 399 26.64 -2.09 -23.54
C ILE A 399 27.64 -0.94 -23.53
N ARG A 400 27.24 0.29 -23.89
CA ARG A 400 28.13 1.45 -23.93
C ARG A 400 28.71 1.80 -22.55
N LYS A 401 27.91 1.63 -21.50
CA LYS A 401 28.31 1.93 -20.10
C LYS A 401 28.76 0.68 -19.35
N GLU A 402 28.84 -0.48 -20.00
CA GLU A 402 29.22 -1.77 -19.39
C GLU A 402 28.40 -2.11 -18.12
N LEU A 403 27.12 -1.73 -18.09
CA LEU A 403 26.26 -1.91 -16.91
C LEU A 403 26.04 -3.40 -16.58
N ASP A 404 26.18 -4.29 -17.56
CA ASP A 404 26.11 -5.74 -17.37
C ASP A 404 27.32 -6.31 -16.63
N LYS A 405 28.39 -5.54 -16.43
CA LYS A 405 29.59 -5.96 -15.68
C LYS A 405 29.51 -5.63 -14.18
N ASN A 406 28.55 -4.82 -13.77
CA ASN A 406 28.37 -4.40 -12.39
C ASN A 406 27.28 -5.25 -11.72
N ILE A 407 27.69 -6.40 -11.19
CA ILE A 407 26.83 -7.43 -10.59
C ILE A 407 27.45 -7.94 -9.29
N GLY A 408 26.67 -8.66 -8.47
CA GLY A 408 27.19 -9.41 -7.33
C GLY A 408 27.71 -8.54 -6.17
N ARG A 409 27.11 -7.36 -5.96
CA ARG A 409 27.43 -6.42 -4.88
C ARG A 409 26.14 -5.96 -4.23
N GLY A 410 26.21 -5.33 -3.06
CA GLY A 410 25.00 -4.97 -2.34
C GLY A 410 25.29 -4.23 -1.06
N ARG A 411 24.42 -3.29 -0.69
CA ARG A 411 24.65 -2.40 0.46
C ARG A 411 23.37 -2.17 1.23
N ILE A 412 23.52 -2.05 2.54
CA ILE A 412 22.46 -1.63 3.44
C ILE A 412 22.98 -0.40 4.16
N TYR A 413 22.20 0.67 4.08
CA TYR A 413 22.50 1.94 4.72
C TYR A 413 21.47 2.25 5.79
N ARG A 414 21.90 3.00 6.81
CA ARG A 414 21.05 3.62 7.83
C ARG A 414 21.13 5.13 7.68
N ILE A 415 19.96 5.78 7.70
CA ILE A 415 19.86 7.24 7.72
C ILE A 415 19.74 7.69 9.17
N VAL A 416 20.64 8.58 9.56
CA VAL A 416 20.67 9.20 10.90
C VAL A 416 20.58 10.72 10.79
N HIS A 417 20.34 11.38 11.92
CA HIS A 417 20.40 12.83 12.05
C HIS A 417 21.50 13.21 13.06
N GLU A 418 22.15 14.35 12.89
CA GLU A 418 23.27 14.73 13.76
C GLU A 418 22.89 14.98 15.23
N ASP A 419 21.61 15.29 15.48
CA ASP A 419 21.09 15.57 16.81
C ASP A 419 20.70 14.32 17.62
N ILE A 420 20.76 13.13 17.01
CA ILE A 420 20.11 11.93 17.55
C ILE A 420 21.12 10.99 18.18
N THR A 421 20.72 10.32 19.25
CA THR A 421 21.57 9.36 19.96
C THR A 421 21.24 7.93 19.51
N PRO A 422 22.25 7.03 19.44
CA PRO A 422 22.03 5.62 19.17
C PRO A 422 20.98 5.01 20.11
N ASP A 423 20.24 4.03 19.61
CA ASP A 423 19.26 3.31 20.42
C ASP A 423 19.84 2.11 21.15
N VAL A 424 19.04 1.53 22.05
CA VAL A 424 19.35 0.24 22.65
C VAL A 424 19.03 -0.91 21.70
N LYS A 425 19.88 -1.93 21.74
CA LYS A 425 19.64 -3.19 21.02
C LYS A 425 18.31 -3.82 21.47
N PRO A 426 17.42 -4.21 20.54
CA PRO A 426 16.18 -4.89 20.88
C PRO A 426 16.44 -6.27 21.51
N ASN A 427 15.52 -6.69 22.38
CA ASN A 427 15.53 -8.01 23.02
C ASN A 427 14.10 -8.38 23.42
N LEU A 428 13.29 -8.80 22.45
CA LEU A 428 11.87 -9.11 22.66
C LEU A 428 11.59 -10.61 22.61
N SER A 429 12.40 -11.43 21.92
CA SER A 429 12.01 -12.82 21.62
C SER A 429 11.90 -13.69 22.89
N ASN A 430 12.69 -13.36 23.91
CA ASN A 430 12.75 -14.10 25.18
C ASN A 430 11.90 -13.47 26.31
N LYS A 431 11.19 -12.36 26.04
CA LYS A 431 10.35 -11.70 27.04
C LYS A 431 9.09 -12.52 27.31
N SER A 432 8.65 -12.55 28.58
CA SER A 432 7.33 -13.04 28.93
C SER A 432 6.23 -12.13 28.37
N ALA A 433 4.99 -12.61 28.34
CA ALA A 433 3.87 -11.81 27.86
C ALA A 433 3.71 -10.51 28.66
N ALA A 434 3.85 -10.56 29.99
CA ALA A 434 3.82 -9.37 30.86
C ALA A 434 4.93 -8.36 30.51
N GLU A 435 6.12 -8.82 30.15
CA GLU A 435 7.24 -7.95 29.77
C GLU A 435 7.12 -7.37 28.36
N LEU A 436 6.29 -7.96 27.49
CA LEU A 436 6.00 -7.45 26.14
C LEU A 436 4.94 -6.35 26.13
N ILE A 437 3.98 -6.40 27.05
CA ILE A 437 2.87 -5.45 27.12
C ILE A 437 3.31 -3.97 27.08
N PRO A 438 4.34 -3.53 27.84
CA PRO A 438 4.79 -2.14 27.81
C PRO A 438 5.23 -1.64 26.42
N TYR A 439 5.64 -2.55 25.52
CA TYR A 439 6.08 -2.20 24.17
C TYR A 439 4.91 -1.88 23.22
N LEU A 440 3.66 -2.18 23.59
CA LEU A 440 2.48 -1.81 22.81
C LEU A 440 2.27 -0.29 22.73
N GLY A 441 2.87 0.48 23.66
CA GLY A 441 2.89 1.94 23.66
C GLY A 441 4.24 2.55 23.31
N HIS A 442 5.17 1.78 22.73
CA HIS A 442 6.52 2.26 22.40
C HIS A 442 6.48 3.34 21.29
N PRO A 443 7.35 4.38 21.33
CA PRO A 443 7.35 5.43 20.29
C PRO A 443 7.73 4.93 18.89
N ASN A 444 8.55 3.88 18.80
CA ASN A 444 8.84 3.19 17.53
C ASN A 444 7.74 2.16 17.18
N GLY A 445 7.14 2.29 16.00
CA GLY A 445 6.14 1.35 15.51
C GLY A 445 6.64 -0.08 15.32
N TRP A 446 7.94 -0.29 15.10
CA TRP A 446 8.52 -1.62 15.02
C TRP A 446 8.34 -2.41 16.33
N TYR A 447 8.56 -1.78 17.49
CA TYR A 447 8.40 -2.41 18.79
C TYR A 447 6.94 -2.74 19.07
N ARG A 448 6.01 -1.83 18.74
CA ARG A 448 4.58 -2.06 18.96
C ARG A 448 4.07 -3.23 18.12
N ASN A 449 4.38 -3.25 16.83
CA ASN A 449 4.00 -4.32 15.92
C ASN A 449 4.63 -5.67 16.31
N THR A 450 5.91 -5.66 16.71
CA THR A 450 6.62 -6.88 17.12
C THR A 450 6.07 -7.42 18.43
N ALA A 451 5.80 -6.58 19.42
CA ALA A 451 5.21 -6.98 20.70
C ALA A 451 3.80 -7.56 20.52
N GLN A 452 2.94 -6.89 19.74
CA GLN A 452 1.61 -7.41 19.40
C GLN A 452 1.70 -8.79 18.72
N LYS A 453 2.54 -8.92 17.69
CA LYS A 453 2.77 -10.18 16.97
C LYS A 453 3.25 -11.28 17.93
N LEU A 454 4.23 -11.00 18.77
CA LEU A 454 4.78 -11.97 19.72
C LEU A 454 3.75 -12.40 20.77
N LEU A 455 2.97 -11.46 21.33
CA LEU A 455 1.88 -11.77 22.27
C LEU A 455 0.84 -12.72 21.66
N ILE A 456 0.44 -12.48 20.41
CA ILE A 456 -0.52 -13.31 19.68
C ILE A 456 0.05 -14.70 19.39
N LEU A 457 1.32 -14.79 18.98
CA LEU A 457 1.97 -16.07 18.66
C LEU A 457 2.29 -16.88 19.92
N MET A 458 2.51 -16.24 21.07
CA MET A 458 2.64 -16.92 22.36
C MET A 458 1.31 -17.47 22.86
N ASP A 459 0.22 -16.72 22.62
CA ASP A 459 -1.14 -17.00 23.12
C ASP A 459 -1.22 -17.22 24.64
N ASP A 460 -0.38 -16.52 25.41
CA ASP A 460 -0.36 -16.61 26.87
C ASP A 460 -1.56 -15.88 27.48
N LYS A 461 -2.53 -16.65 27.98
CA LYS A 461 -3.78 -16.10 28.53
C LYS A 461 -3.58 -15.33 29.83
N SER A 462 -2.43 -15.40 30.50
CA SER A 462 -2.18 -14.59 31.71
C SER A 462 -2.11 -13.10 31.42
N ALA A 463 -1.83 -12.70 30.17
CA ALA A 463 -1.75 -11.31 29.74
C ALA A 463 -3.13 -10.64 29.54
N VAL A 464 -4.22 -11.41 29.46
CA VAL A 464 -5.53 -10.92 29.02
C VAL A 464 -6.10 -9.84 29.93
N GLU A 465 -5.99 -9.99 31.25
CA GLU A 465 -6.50 -9.01 32.20
C GLU A 465 -5.76 -7.67 32.11
N GLU A 466 -4.44 -7.71 31.95
CA GLU A 466 -3.63 -6.49 31.81
C GLU A 466 -3.87 -5.80 30.47
N LEU A 467 -3.98 -6.57 29.38
CA LEU A 467 -4.37 -6.06 28.06
C LEU A 467 -5.75 -5.40 28.09
N ARG A 468 -6.72 -6.00 28.79
CA ARG A 468 -8.05 -5.41 28.99
C ARG A 468 -7.98 -4.12 29.79
N HIS A 469 -7.20 -4.09 30.86
CA HIS A 469 -6.97 -2.88 31.64
C HIS A 469 -6.39 -1.75 30.78
N ILE A 470 -5.37 -2.05 29.96
CA ILE A 470 -4.76 -1.07 29.05
C ILE A 470 -5.78 -0.58 28.03
N ALA A 471 -6.46 -1.49 27.32
CA ALA A 471 -7.49 -1.15 26.36
C ALA A 471 -8.61 -0.31 26.98
N ASP A 472 -8.92 -0.54 28.26
CA ASP A 472 -9.97 0.21 28.94
C ASP A 472 -9.53 1.60 29.39
N SER A 473 -8.44 1.69 30.16
CA SER A 473 -7.93 2.94 30.73
C SER A 473 -6.46 2.81 31.13
N ASN A 474 -5.57 3.25 30.23
CA ASN A 474 -4.12 3.27 30.45
C ASN A 474 -3.56 4.63 30.89
N MET A 475 -4.42 5.59 31.24
CA MET A 475 -4.01 6.96 31.55
C MET A 475 -4.37 7.33 32.98
N SER A 476 -3.36 7.54 33.83
CA SER A 476 -3.54 8.13 35.16
C SER A 476 -3.38 9.66 35.16
N PHE A 477 -3.74 10.31 36.26
CA PHE A 477 -3.46 11.73 36.47
C PHE A 477 -1.96 12.05 36.39
N PHE A 478 -1.12 11.19 36.97
CA PHE A 478 0.34 11.37 36.98
C PHE A 478 0.94 11.17 35.59
N ASP A 479 0.38 10.28 34.78
CA ASP A 479 0.82 10.08 33.39
C ASP A 479 0.63 11.33 32.54
N LYS A 480 -0.48 12.06 32.70
CA LYS A 480 -0.66 13.35 32.02
C LYS A 480 0.38 14.39 32.41
N LEU A 481 0.92 14.31 33.63
CA LEU A 481 1.85 15.28 34.17
C LEU A 481 3.32 14.96 33.81
N PHE A 482 3.66 13.67 33.72
CA PHE A 482 5.05 13.21 33.62
C PHE A 482 5.35 12.39 32.36
N ASN A 483 4.34 11.91 31.64
CA ASN A 483 4.48 11.09 30.42
C ASN A 483 3.76 11.75 29.22
N SER A 484 3.93 13.07 29.04
CA SER A 484 3.25 13.85 27.99
C SER A 484 3.55 13.38 26.56
N ASP A 485 4.66 12.66 26.38
CA ASP A 485 5.14 12.20 25.08
C ASP A 485 4.68 10.77 24.74
N LYS A 486 4.04 10.06 25.68
CA LYS A 486 3.47 8.74 25.43
C LYS A 486 2.13 8.87 24.70
N ASP A 487 2.00 8.16 23.59
CA ASP A 487 0.73 8.06 22.88
C ASP A 487 -0.14 6.94 23.50
N PHE A 488 -0.98 7.33 24.46
CA PHE A 488 -1.89 6.39 25.12
C PHE A 488 -2.96 5.85 24.17
N GLY A 489 -3.35 6.61 23.14
CA GLY A 489 -4.37 6.19 22.18
C GLY A 489 -3.88 5.00 21.36
N ILE A 490 -2.66 5.09 20.81
CA ILE A 490 -2.10 4.00 20.01
C ILE A 490 -1.84 2.75 20.84
N GLU A 491 -1.43 2.89 22.10
CA GLU A 491 -1.28 1.75 23.01
C GLU A 491 -2.62 1.01 23.23
N ARG A 492 -3.74 1.75 23.39
CA ARG A 492 -5.08 1.14 23.45
C ARG A 492 -5.44 0.43 22.16
N VAL A 493 -5.10 1.01 21.00
CA VAL A 493 -5.33 0.40 19.69
C VAL A 493 -4.60 -0.94 19.58
N HIS A 494 -3.30 -0.99 19.91
CA HIS A 494 -2.54 -2.24 19.90
C HIS A 494 -3.05 -3.25 20.92
N ALA A 495 -3.46 -2.83 22.13
CA ALA A 495 -4.05 -3.74 23.11
C ALA A 495 -5.37 -4.36 22.59
N LEU A 496 -6.24 -3.58 21.94
CA LEU A 496 -7.47 -4.07 21.32
C LEU A 496 -7.20 -5.08 20.20
N TRP A 497 -6.26 -4.79 19.29
CA TRP A 497 -5.87 -5.73 18.25
C TRP A 497 -5.14 -6.96 18.78
N THR A 498 -4.42 -6.85 19.89
CA THR A 498 -3.81 -8.01 20.56
C THR A 498 -4.89 -8.92 21.13
N LEU A 499 -5.90 -8.36 21.83
CA LEU A 499 -7.05 -9.11 22.34
C LEU A 499 -7.85 -9.78 21.21
N GLU A 500 -8.00 -9.10 20.06
CA GLU A 500 -8.61 -9.68 18.85
C GLU A 500 -7.78 -10.85 18.31
N GLY A 501 -6.46 -10.68 18.18
CA GLY A 501 -5.56 -11.70 17.65
C GLY A 501 -5.51 -12.96 18.52
N MET A 502 -5.65 -12.80 19.83
CA MET A 502 -5.78 -13.87 20.84
C MET A 502 -7.18 -14.48 20.92
N GLY A 503 -8.16 -13.93 20.19
CA GLY A 503 -9.54 -14.43 20.14
C GLY A 503 -10.35 -14.20 21.42
N VAL A 504 -9.97 -13.23 22.26
CA VAL A 504 -10.58 -12.99 23.58
C VAL A 504 -11.22 -11.61 23.72
N ILE A 505 -11.32 -10.85 22.63
CA ILE A 505 -12.05 -9.58 22.63
C ILE A 505 -13.56 -9.82 22.70
N ASP A 506 -14.26 -8.99 23.48
CA ASP A 506 -15.70 -9.13 23.67
C ASP A 506 -16.49 -7.86 23.32
N LYS A 507 -17.81 -8.05 23.21
CA LYS A 507 -18.77 -7.01 22.86
C LYS A 507 -18.80 -5.86 23.86
N GLU A 508 -18.67 -6.15 25.16
CA GLU A 508 -18.79 -5.13 26.21
C GLU A 508 -17.64 -4.11 26.08
N LEU A 509 -16.41 -4.61 25.96
CA LEU A 509 -15.24 -3.77 25.74
C LEU A 509 -15.38 -2.98 24.44
N ILE A 510 -15.76 -3.62 23.33
CA ILE A 510 -15.95 -2.94 22.04
C ILE A 510 -16.98 -1.80 22.17
N THR A 511 -18.17 -2.08 22.72
CA THR A 511 -19.23 -1.08 22.90
C THR A 511 -18.78 0.06 23.80
N LYS A 512 -17.98 -0.20 24.84
CA LYS A 512 -17.37 0.84 25.67
C LYS A 512 -16.40 1.72 24.87
N LYS A 513 -15.57 1.10 24.03
CA LYS A 513 -14.56 1.78 23.21
C LYS A 513 -15.10 2.60 22.05
N LEU A 514 -16.33 2.35 21.61
CA LEU A 514 -17.03 3.26 20.70
C LEU A 514 -17.17 4.68 21.28
N LYS A 515 -17.04 4.87 22.59
CA LYS A 515 -17.13 6.17 23.27
C LYS A 515 -15.78 6.74 23.71
N ASP A 516 -14.67 6.15 23.27
CA ASP A 516 -13.33 6.58 23.67
C ASP A 516 -13.04 8.01 23.19
N SER A 517 -12.26 8.78 23.94
CA SER A 517 -11.89 10.15 23.55
C SER A 517 -11.01 10.19 22.31
N ASP A 518 -10.20 9.16 22.08
CA ASP A 518 -9.30 9.10 20.93
C ASP A 518 -10.03 8.54 19.69
N PRO A 519 -10.09 9.28 18.57
CA PRO A 519 -10.77 8.82 17.37
C PRO A 519 -10.19 7.52 16.80
N ARG A 520 -8.89 7.25 16.98
CA ARG A 520 -8.24 6.02 16.50
C ARG A 520 -8.75 4.78 17.24
N VAL A 521 -9.04 4.93 18.53
CA VAL A 521 -9.65 3.87 19.34
C VAL A 521 -11.10 3.64 18.92
N ARG A 522 -11.86 4.71 18.62
CA ARG A 522 -13.23 4.58 18.09
C ARG A 522 -13.26 3.89 16.72
N ILE A 523 -12.38 4.28 15.79
CA ILE A 523 -12.19 3.62 14.48
C ILE A 523 -11.90 2.12 14.67
N THR A 524 -10.98 1.80 15.59
CA THR A 524 -10.63 0.41 15.92
C THR A 524 -11.83 -0.35 16.48
N ALA A 525 -12.58 0.24 17.42
CA ALA A 525 -13.79 -0.36 17.98
C ALA A 525 -14.89 -0.59 16.92
N ILE A 526 -15.07 0.34 15.98
CA ILE A 526 -15.98 0.14 14.84
C ILE A 526 -15.54 -1.09 14.03
N ARG A 527 -14.26 -1.20 13.64
CA ARG A 527 -13.74 -2.35 12.88
C ARG A 527 -13.92 -3.68 13.62
N LEU A 528 -13.66 -3.69 14.92
CA LEU A 528 -13.83 -4.88 15.76
C LEU A 528 -15.30 -5.28 15.94
N SER A 529 -16.23 -4.33 15.78
CA SER A 529 -17.67 -4.60 15.85
C SER A 529 -18.21 -5.38 14.65
N GLU A 530 -17.47 -5.45 13.54
CA GLU A 530 -17.96 -5.98 12.26
C GLU A 530 -18.40 -7.43 12.32
N ASN A 531 -17.74 -8.26 13.15
CA ASN A 531 -18.18 -9.64 13.33
C ASN A 531 -19.60 -9.72 13.92
N PHE A 532 -19.96 -8.80 14.83
CA PHE A 532 -21.31 -8.70 15.37
C PHE A 532 -22.31 -8.20 14.31
N LEU A 533 -21.90 -7.30 13.42
CA LEU A 533 -22.73 -6.85 12.30
C LEU A 533 -23.03 -7.99 11.32
N ARG A 534 -22.03 -8.79 10.95
CA ARG A 534 -22.21 -9.99 10.10
C ARG A 534 -23.18 -11.00 10.71
N ASN A 535 -23.17 -11.10 12.04
CA ASN A 535 -24.03 -12.00 12.80
C ASN A 535 -25.41 -11.40 13.14
N GLY A 536 -25.75 -10.22 12.62
CA GLY A 536 -27.09 -9.62 12.75
C GLY A 536 -27.39 -8.99 14.11
N ASP A 537 -26.38 -8.51 14.82
CA ASP A 537 -26.55 -7.90 16.14
C ASP A 537 -27.12 -6.47 16.06
N ALA A 538 -28.45 -6.35 16.14
CA ALA A 538 -29.17 -5.08 16.10
C ALA A 538 -28.72 -4.08 17.19
N ASN A 539 -28.38 -4.57 18.39
CA ASN A 539 -27.91 -3.70 19.48
C ASN A 539 -26.55 -3.06 19.16
N MET A 540 -25.69 -3.77 18.43
CA MET A 540 -24.43 -3.19 17.95
C MET A 540 -24.70 -2.10 16.91
N VAL A 541 -25.63 -2.32 15.98
CA VAL A 541 -26.05 -1.29 15.01
C VAL A 541 -26.55 -0.03 15.73
N SER A 542 -27.41 -0.17 16.75
CA SER A 542 -27.87 0.97 17.57
C SER A 542 -26.73 1.67 18.32
N SER A 543 -25.72 0.93 18.77
CA SER A 543 -24.56 1.51 19.45
C SER A 543 -23.72 2.34 18.48
N LEU A 544 -23.51 1.84 17.26
CA LEU A 544 -22.78 2.51 16.18
C LEU A 544 -23.49 3.76 15.66
N ALA A 545 -24.83 3.79 15.67
CA ALA A 545 -25.62 4.95 15.27
C ALA A 545 -25.23 6.24 16.02
N ASN A 546 -24.71 6.13 17.24
CA ASN A 546 -24.25 7.29 18.02
C ASN A 546 -23.02 7.99 17.42
N LEU A 547 -22.30 7.33 16.51
CA LEU A 547 -21.10 7.86 15.83
C LEU A 547 -21.42 8.54 14.50
N LEU A 548 -22.69 8.57 14.11
CA LEU A 548 -23.16 9.18 12.87
C LEU A 548 -22.71 10.64 12.75
N LYS A 549 -22.67 11.37 13.87
CA LYS A 549 -22.26 12.79 13.96
C LYS A 549 -20.96 12.96 14.74
N ASP A 550 -20.06 11.97 14.69
CA ASP A 550 -18.76 12.07 15.34
C ASP A 550 -17.99 13.32 14.85
N SER A 551 -17.25 13.96 15.74
CA SER A 551 -16.49 15.18 15.41
C SER A 551 -15.29 14.91 14.50
N ASN A 552 -14.83 13.66 14.42
CA ASN A 552 -13.76 13.25 13.52
C ASN A 552 -14.35 12.54 12.29
N ILE A 553 -14.10 13.12 11.12
CA ILE A 553 -14.64 12.63 9.85
C ILE A 553 -14.14 11.23 9.46
N GLU A 554 -12.97 10.80 9.94
CA GLU A 554 -12.45 9.45 9.69
C GLU A 554 -13.23 8.39 10.50
N VAL A 555 -13.75 8.76 11.68
CA VAL A 555 -14.68 7.90 12.45
C VAL A 555 -16.00 7.74 11.69
N VAL A 556 -16.56 8.84 11.17
CA VAL A 556 -17.77 8.82 10.34
C VAL A 556 -17.55 7.98 9.09
N ASN A 557 -16.41 8.13 8.41
CA ASN A 557 -16.07 7.33 7.25
C ASN A 557 -15.96 5.83 7.59
N GLN A 558 -15.27 5.48 8.67
CA GLN A 558 -15.15 4.10 9.13
C GLN A 558 -16.52 3.49 9.50
N LEU A 559 -17.43 4.28 10.09
CA LEU A 559 -18.80 3.87 10.33
C LEU A 559 -19.50 3.48 9.02
N ALA A 560 -19.45 4.35 8.00
CA ALA A 560 -20.04 4.06 6.69
C ALA A 560 -19.49 2.75 6.11
N LEU A 561 -18.16 2.59 6.10
CA LEU A 561 -17.49 1.39 5.61
C LEU A 561 -17.95 0.11 6.30
N SER A 562 -18.14 0.14 7.62
CA SER A 562 -18.40 -1.06 8.43
C SER A 562 -19.86 -1.49 8.40
N LEU A 563 -20.80 -0.55 8.25
CA LEU A 563 -22.24 -0.83 8.15
C LEU A 563 -22.62 -1.68 6.92
N ARG A 564 -21.71 -1.82 5.94
CA ARG A 564 -21.88 -2.73 4.80
C ARG A 564 -22.09 -4.20 5.21
N TYR A 565 -21.58 -4.57 6.38
CA TYR A 565 -21.62 -5.95 6.86
C TYR A 565 -22.89 -6.31 7.62
N SER A 566 -23.70 -5.31 8.00
CA SER A 566 -25.00 -5.55 8.64
C SER A 566 -26.10 -5.75 7.60
N LYS A 567 -26.97 -6.73 7.81
CA LYS A 567 -28.22 -6.92 7.03
C LYS A 567 -29.43 -6.25 7.69
N ASP A 568 -29.24 -5.58 8.83
CA ASP A 568 -30.30 -4.87 9.55
C ASP A 568 -30.75 -3.64 8.74
N GLN A 569 -32.06 -3.45 8.61
CA GLN A 569 -32.65 -2.29 7.94
C GLN A 569 -32.19 -0.97 8.58
N ASN A 570 -32.02 -0.94 9.91
CA ASN A 570 -31.53 0.24 10.62
C ASN A 570 -30.11 0.64 10.16
N ALA A 571 -29.27 -0.32 9.76
CA ALA A 571 -27.95 0.00 9.21
C ALA A 571 -28.07 0.69 7.83
N THR A 572 -29.04 0.29 7.03
CA THR A 572 -29.34 0.93 5.74
C THR A 572 -29.96 2.32 5.95
N ASP A 573 -30.83 2.49 6.94
CA ASP A 573 -31.42 3.78 7.30
C ASP A 573 -30.34 4.77 7.77
N ILE A 574 -29.39 4.32 8.59
CA ILE A 574 -28.20 5.12 8.99
C ILE A 574 -27.38 5.52 7.77
N LEU A 575 -27.10 4.60 6.85
CA LEU A 575 -26.34 4.91 5.63
C LEU A 575 -27.06 5.95 4.76
N ASN A 576 -28.39 5.87 4.64
CA ASN A 576 -29.17 6.88 3.93
C ASN A 576 -29.12 8.24 4.62
N GLU A 577 -29.24 8.30 5.95
CA GLU A 577 -29.08 9.55 6.70
C GLU A 577 -27.66 10.13 6.51
N MET A 578 -26.63 9.28 6.47
CA MET A 578 -25.26 9.71 6.17
C MET A 578 -25.12 10.23 4.73
N ALA A 579 -25.79 9.61 3.77
CA ALA A 579 -25.82 10.08 2.38
C ALA A 579 -26.33 11.52 2.30
N ASP A 580 -27.40 11.84 3.03
CA ASP A 580 -27.99 13.18 3.08
C ASP A 580 -27.09 14.19 3.82
N MET A 581 -26.45 13.79 4.92
CA MET A 581 -25.66 14.71 5.74
C MET A 581 -24.27 15.00 5.17
N TYR A 582 -23.68 14.03 4.47
CA TYR A 582 -22.28 14.07 4.03
C TYR A 582 -22.15 14.00 2.51
N PHE A 583 -23.19 14.36 1.75
CA PHE A 583 -23.18 14.30 0.28
C PHE A 583 -22.03 15.09 -0.37
N GLU A 584 -21.58 16.19 0.26
CA GLU A 584 -20.43 16.99 -0.20
C GLU A 584 -19.07 16.44 0.22
N ASN A 585 -19.02 15.53 1.20
CA ASN A 585 -17.77 14.88 1.59
C ASN A 585 -17.51 13.69 0.66
N GLU A 586 -16.58 13.87 -0.28
CA GLU A 586 -16.19 12.88 -1.28
C GLU A 586 -15.92 11.48 -0.68
N ILE A 587 -15.17 11.41 0.42
CA ILE A 587 -14.72 10.15 1.02
C ILE A 587 -15.87 9.42 1.72
N VAL A 588 -16.65 10.14 2.54
CA VAL A 588 -17.81 9.55 3.23
C VAL A 588 -18.89 9.15 2.22
N SER A 589 -19.18 10.01 1.24
CA SER A 589 -20.16 9.74 0.17
C SER A 589 -19.79 8.49 -0.65
N HIS A 590 -18.50 8.32 -0.98
CA HIS A 590 -18.00 7.09 -1.60
C HIS A 590 -18.25 5.87 -0.72
N SER A 591 -17.84 5.92 0.55
CA SER A 591 -18.00 4.82 1.50
C SER A 591 -19.46 4.44 1.73
N VAL A 592 -20.36 5.42 1.80
CA VAL A 592 -21.81 5.20 1.92
C VAL A 592 -22.34 4.51 0.67
N THR A 593 -22.01 5.03 -0.52
CA THR A 593 -22.42 4.45 -1.82
C THR A 593 -21.97 3.00 -1.95
N GLU A 594 -20.70 2.71 -1.67
CA GLU A 594 -20.16 1.35 -1.73
C GLU A 594 -20.80 0.42 -0.68
N SER A 595 -21.21 0.96 0.46
CA SER A 595 -21.81 0.16 1.54
C SER A 595 -23.28 -0.15 1.31
N LEU A 596 -24.02 0.74 0.63
CA LEU A 596 -25.40 0.51 0.18
C LEU A 596 -25.50 -0.54 -0.94
N LYS A 597 -24.41 -0.84 -1.66
CA LYS A 597 -24.38 -1.93 -2.66
C LYS A 597 -24.70 -3.30 -2.08
N LYS A 598 -24.60 -3.50 -0.76
CA LYS A 598 -25.02 -4.74 -0.09
C LYS A 598 -26.50 -5.08 -0.34
N ASP A 599 -27.33 -4.05 -0.56
CA ASP A 599 -28.77 -4.15 -0.79
C ASP A 599 -29.12 -4.24 -2.29
N ASP A 600 -28.10 -4.24 -3.17
CA ASP A 600 -28.28 -4.31 -4.61
C ASP A 600 -28.40 -5.77 -5.10
N SER A 601 -29.64 -6.25 -5.15
CA SER A 601 -29.94 -7.61 -5.63
C SER A 601 -29.54 -7.85 -7.10
N ALA A 602 -29.46 -6.82 -7.94
CA ALA A 602 -29.03 -6.96 -9.33
C ALA A 602 -27.51 -7.11 -9.43
N LEU A 603 -26.77 -6.36 -8.62
CA LEU A 603 -25.31 -6.51 -8.48
C LEU A 603 -24.95 -7.90 -7.93
N ALA A 604 -25.69 -8.42 -6.96
CA ALA A 604 -25.48 -9.77 -6.43
C ALA A 604 -25.60 -10.84 -7.53
N LYS A 605 -26.67 -10.79 -8.33
CA LYS A 605 -26.88 -11.67 -9.49
C LYS A 605 -25.79 -11.51 -10.55
N LEU A 606 -25.35 -10.27 -10.81
CA LEU A 606 -24.27 -9.98 -11.74
C LEU A 606 -22.97 -10.66 -11.30
N LYS A 607 -22.60 -10.55 -10.02
CA LYS A 607 -21.39 -11.19 -9.46
C LYS A 607 -21.43 -12.72 -9.64
N GLU A 608 -22.58 -13.34 -9.42
CA GLU A 608 -22.77 -14.79 -9.68
C GLU A 608 -22.60 -15.11 -11.17
N GLN A 609 -23.20 -14.34 -12.06
CA GLN A 609 -23.13 -14.56 -13.51
C GLN A 609 -21.69 -14.47 -14.06
N ILE A 610 -20.85 -13.61 -13.49
CA ILE A 610 -19.48 -13.38 -13.97
C ILE A 610 -18.42 -14.14 -13.17
N ALA A 611 -18.82 -15.04 -12.27
CA ALA A 611 -17.93 -15.73 -11.33
C ALA A 611 -16.76 -16.47 -11.99
N GLU A 612 -16.92 -16.95 -13.22
CA GLU A 612 -15.85 -17.67 -13.95
C GLU A 612 -14.97 -16.78 -14.84
N ARG A 613 -15.27 -15.47 -14.93
CA ARG A 613 -14.46 -14.54 -15.73
C ARG A 613 -13.13 -14.19 -15.06
N SER A 614 -12.18 -13.69 -15.85
CA SER A 614 -10.88 -13.23 -15.35
C SER A 614 -11.05 -12.04 -14.39
N LEU A 615 -10.12 -11.87 -13.43
CA LEU A 615 -10.23 -10.80 -12.42
C LEU A 615 -10.31 -9.39 -13.06
N GLY A 616 -9.46 -9.11 -14.06
CA GLY A 616 -9.46 -7.81 -14.74
C GLY A 616 -10.77 -7.53 -15.48
N GLU A 617 -11.35 -8.56 -16.09
CA GLU A 617 -12.64 -8.45 -16.77
C GLU A 617 -13.79 -8.27 -15.78
N LYS A 618 -13.83 -9.04 -14.68
CA LYS A 618 -14.81 -8.86 -13.60
C LYS A 618 -14.82 -7.43 -13.09
N GLN A 619 -13.65 -6.87 -12.81
CA GLN A 619 -13.52 -5.50 -12.34
C GLN A 619 -14.05 -4.48 -13.36
N SER A 620 -13.76 -4.68 -14.66
CA SER A 620 -14.29 -3.83 -15.73
C SER A 620 -15.81 -3.93 -15.84
N ILE A 621 -16.38 -5.13 -15.76
CA ILE A 621 -17.84 -5.35 -15.78
C ILE A 621 -18.51 -4.65 -14.59
N LEU A 622 -17.96 -4.76 -13.39
CA LEU A 622 -18.54 -4.13 -12.19
C LEU A 622 -18.50 -2.59 -12.26
N ARG A 623 -17.40 -2.01 -12.75
CA ARG A 623 -17.34 -0.55 -13.02
C ARG A 623 -18.32 -0.14 -14.12
N GLY A 624 -18.46 -0.95 -15.15
CA GLY A 624 -19.42 -0.74 -16.23
C GLY A 624 -20.87 -0.80 -15.75
N TYR A 625 -21.18 -1.71 -14.82
CA TYR A 625 -22.49 -1.80 -14.17
C TYR A 625 -22.84 -0.51 -13.42
N ASP A 626 -21.91 0.00 -12.61
CA ASP A 626 -22.10 1.25 -11.86
C ASP A 626 -22.36 2.43 -12.81
N SER A 627 -21.52 2.59 -13.83
CA SER A 627 -21.66 3.64 -14.86
C SER A 627 -22.98 3.51 -15.64
N TYR A 628 -23.37 2.28 -16.00
CA TYR A 628 -24.63 2.01 -16.69
C TYR A 628 -25.83 2.39 -15.81
N LYS A 629 -25.80 2.00 -14.54
CA LYS A 629 -26.88 2.27 -13.57
C LYS A 629 -27.13 3.76 -13.42
N GLN A 630 -26.08 4.56 -13.41
CA GLN A 630 -26.14 6.02 -13.25
C GLN A 630 -26.66 6.75 -14.49
N LEU A 631 -26.24 6.37 -15.70
CA LEU A 631 -26.46 7.18 -16.89
C LEU A 631 -27.30 6.52 -17.99
N CYS A 632 -27.30 5.19 -18.10
CA CYS A 632 -27.89 4.48 -19.24
C CYS A 632 -29.30 3.92 -18.95
N THR A 633 -29.63 3.70 -17.68
CA THR A 633 -30.91 3.10 -17.26
C THR A 633 -32.14 3.94 -17.62
N THR A 634 -31.97 5.26 -17.72
CA THR A 634 -33.03 6.22 -18.10
C THR A 634 -33.62 5.93 -19.48
N CYS A 635 -32.83 5.39 -20.42
CA CYS A 635 -33.27 5.05 -21.76
C CYS A 635 -33.34 3.53 -22.00
N HIS A 636 -32.34 2.79 -21.53
CA HIS A 636 -32.23 1.34 -21.80
C HIS A 636 -32.83 0.44 -20.71
N GLY A 637 -33.35 1.03 -19.62
CA GLY A 637 -33.93 0.30 -18.50
C GLY A 637 -32.88 -0.43 -17.64
N PRO A 638 -33.22 -0.87 -16.42
CA PRO A 638 -32.28 -1.58 -15.54
C PRO A 638 -31.91 -2.99 -16.04
N ASN A 639 -32.70 -3.56 -16.94
CA ASN A 639 -32.52 -4.89 -17.51
C ASN A 639 -31.93 -4.87 -18.93
N LEU A 640 -31.49 -3.71 -19.43
CA LEU A 640 -30.92 -3.53 -20.77
C LEU A 640 -31.91 -3.83 -21.92
N MET A 641 -33.20 -4.00 -21.65
CA MET A 641 -34.20 -4.36 -22.68
C MET A 641 -34.89 -3.15 -23.31
N GLY A 642 -34.54 -1.94 -22.90
CA GLY A 642 -35.25 -0.69 -23.25
C GLY A 642 -36.29 -0.31 -22.19
N LEU A 643 -36.46 1.00 -21.97
CA LEU A 643 -37.53 1.50 -21.10
C LEU A 643 -38.81 1.72 -21.92
N ALA A 644 -39.92 1.13 -21.48
CA ALA A 644 -41.22 1.28 -22.14
C ALA A 644 -41.87 2.63 -21.79
N THR A 645 -42.45 3.30 -22.79
CA THR A 645 -43.31 4.48 -22.65
C THR A 645 -44.76 4.06 -22.36
N GLU A 646 -45.63 5.02 -22.02
CA GLU A 646 -47.06 4.76 -21.70
C GLU A 646 -47.82 4.08 -22.85
N ASP A 647 -47.41 4.30 -24.10
CA ASP A 647 -47.98 3.69 -25.29
C ASP A 647 -47.39 2.31 -25.64
N GLY A 648 -46.46 1.79 -24.83
CA GLY A 648 -45.82 0.50 -25.01
C GLY A 648 -44.67 0.49 -26.03
N SER A 649 -44.30 1.63 -26.61
CA SER A 649 -43.07 1.76 -27.39
C SER A 649 -41.83 1.82 -26.48
N LEU A 650 -40.63 1.64 -27.03
CA LEU A 650 -39.38 1.68 -26.25
C LEU A 650 -38.62 2.98 -26.54
N ILE A 651 -38.16 3.66 -25.49
CA ILE A 651 -37.35 4.89 -25.62
C ILE A 651 -36.06 4.63 -26.39
N ALA A 652 -35.43 3.49 -26.13
CA ALA A 652 -34.22 3.02 -26.79
C ALA A 652 -34.30 1.51 -27.05
N PRO A 653 -33.56 0.98 -28.05
CA PRO A 653 -33.60 -0.44 -28.36
C PRO A 653 -33.07 -1.29 -27.21
N SER A 654 -33.48 -2.56 -27.20
CA SER A 654 -32.85 -3.59 -26.36
C SER A 654 -31.37 -3.70 -26.71
N LEU A 655 -30.53 -3.69 -25.68
CA LEU A 655 -29.11 -4.04 -25.77
C LEU A 655 -28.89 -5.55 -25.57
N ILE A 656 -29.86 -6.26 -24.97
CA ILE A 656 -29.85 -7.73 -24.88
C ILE A 656 -30.26 -8.33 -26.23
N GLY A 657 -29.47 -9.28 -26.71
CA GLY A 657 -29.64 -9.96 -28.00
C GLY A 657 -29.30 -9.09 -29.22
N SER A 658 -28.79 -7.87 -29.02
CA SER A 658 -28.51 -6.93 -30.10
C SER A 658 -27.28 -7.34 -30.90
N GLU A 659 -27.43 -7.50 -32.22
CA GLU A 659 -26.31 -7.81 -33.12
C GLU A 659 -25.25 -6.71 -33.13
N ARG A 660 -25.64 -5.45 -32.87
CA ARG A 660 -24.67 -4.34 -32.71
C ARG A 660 -23.83 -4.48 -31.45
N VAL A 661 -24.45 -4.96 -30.36
CA VAL A 661 -23.74 -5.17 -29.09
C VAL A 661 -22.81 -6.37 -29.20
N LYS A 662 -23.24 -7.44 -29.87
CA LYS A 662 -22.46 -8.68 -30.04
C LYS A 662 -21.38 -8.56 -31.11
N GLY A 663 -21.63 -7.76 -32.15
CA GLY A 663 -20.74 -7.54 -33.28
C GLY A 663 -19.52 -6.67 -32.98
N ASP A 664 -19.22 -5.74 -33.88
CA ASP A 664 -17.96 -4.98 -33.89
C ASP A 664 -17.82 -4.01 -32.71
N LYS A 665 -16.75 -4.18 -31.93
CA LYS A 665 -16.45 -3.38 -30.73
C LYS A 665 -16.10 -1.92 -31.07
N THR A 666 -15.52 -1.66 -32.24
CA THR A 666 -15.20 -0.32 -32.75
C THR A 666 -16.48 0.41 -33.13
N ILE A 667 -17.43 -0.24 -33.83
CA ILE A 667 -18.74 0.36 -34.15
C ILE A 667 -19.47 0.75 -32.86
N LEU A 668 -19.50 -0.16 -31.88
CA LEU A 668 -20.15 0.09 -30.59
C LEU A 668 -19.47 1.25 -29.83
N SER A 669 -18.15 1.36 -29.92
CA SER A 669 -17.38 2.49 -29.36
C SER A 669 -17.73 3.81 -30.05
N LYS A 670 -17.82 3.83 -31.38
CA LYS A 670 -18.22 5.02 -32.16
C LYS A 670 -19.64 5.50 -31.79
N ILE A 671 -20.57 4.57 -31.59
CA ILE A 671 -21.93 4.89 -31.12
C ILE A 671 -21.91 5.59 -29.76
N LEU A 672 -21.14 5.09 -28.78
CA LEU A 672 -21.07 5.75 -27.48
C LEU A 672 -20.33 7.09 -27.54
N LEU A 673 -19.32 7.23 -28.39
CA LEU A 673 -18.56 8.47 -28.52
C LEU A 673 -19.41 9.59 -29.15
N ASN A 674 -19.98 9.36 -30.33
CA ASN A 674 -20.65 10.43 -31.10
C ASN A 674 -22.18 10.33 -31.10
N GLY A 675 -22.74 9.29 -30.48
CA GLY A 675 -24.18 9.06 -30.47
C GLY A 675 -24.69 8.40 -31.75
N LEU A 676 -26.00 8.13 -31.79
CA LEU A 676 -26.68 7.42 -32.88
C LEU A 676 -28.06 8.05 -33.13
N ILE A 677 -28.41 8.26 -34.41
CA ILE A 677 -29.70 8.77 -34.86
C ILE A 677 -30.22 7.95 -36.06
N GLY A 678 -31.54 7.94 -36.22
CA GLY A 678 -32.24 7.28 -37.33
C GLY A 678 -32.65 5.84 -37.01
N PRO A 679 -33.21 5.13 -38.01
CA PRO A 679 -33.88 3.87 -37.77
C PRO A 679 -32.89 2.76 -37.41
N ILE A 680 -33.27 1.96 -36.41
CA ILE A 680 -32.58 0.77 -35.96
C ILE A 680 -33.48 -0.43 -36.27
N GLU A 681 -33.03 -1.30 -37.18
CA GLU A 681 -33.82 -2.47 -37.65
C GLU A 681 -35.23 -2.09 -38.14
N GLY A 682 -35.32 -0.96 -38.85
CA GLY A 682 -36.58 -0.45 -39.41
C GLY A 682 -37.51 0.20 -38.37
N LYS A 683 -37.07 0.38 -37.12
CA LYS A 683 -37.79 1.11 -36.08
C LYS A 683 -37.09 2.41 -35.72
N GLU A 684 -37.85 3.48 -35.62
CA GLU A 684 -37.35 4.78 -35.17
C GLU A 684 -37.25 4.80 -33.64
N TYR A 685 -36.14 5.36 -33.15
CA TYR A 685 -35.89 5.60 -31.74
C TYR A 685 -35.48 7.06 -31.53
N GLY A 686 -35.41 7.50 -30.27
CA GLY A 686 -34.82 8.78 -29.93
C GLY A 686 -33.32 8.83 -30.27
N ILE A 687 -32.73 10.02 -30.08
CA ILE A 687 -31.29 10.22 -30.25
C ILE A 687 -30.55 9.55 -29.09
N MET A 688 -29.55 8.73 -29.40
CA MET A 688 -28.53 8.36 -28.41
C MET A 688 -27.50 9.50 -28.33
N MET A 689 -27.40 10.14 -27.16
CA MET A 689 -26.49 11.26 -26.95
C MET A 689 -25.01 10.81 -26.98
N PRO A 690 -24.10 11.65 -27.50
CA PRO A 690 -22.66 11.39 -27.43
C PRO A 690 -22.18 11.42 -25.98
N LEU A 691 -21.33 10.46 -25.64
CA LEU A 691 -20.64 10.36 -24.34
C LEU A 691 -19.12 10.58 -24.50
N LYS A 692 -18.67 11.19 -25.60
CA LYS A 692 -17.25 11.46 -25.88
C LYS A 692 -16.51 12.27 -24.80
N SER A 693 -17.21 13.00 -23.93
CA SER A 693 -16.58 13.70 -22.81
C SER A 693 -16.01 12.76 -21.75
N ASN A 694 -16.50 11.51 -21.68
CA ASN A 694 -15.97 10.49 -20.78
C ASN A 694 -14.64 9.92 -21.30
N SER A 695 -13.83 9.41 -20.38
CA SER A 695 -12.55 8.79 -20.69
C SER A 695 -12.71 7.48 -21.46
N ASP A 696 -11.65 7.04 -22.14
CA ASP A 696 -11.65 5.77 -22.88
C ASP A 696 -11.88 4.56 -21.95
N ASP A 697 -11.40 4.63 -20.71
CA ASP A 697 -11.63 3.60 -19.69
C ASP A 697 -13.12 3.53 -19.29
N TRP A 698 -13.76 4.68 -19.09
CA TRP A 698 -15.17 4.75 -18.73
C TRP A 698 -16.07 4.14 -19.82
N ILE A 699 -15.82 4.51 -21.08
CA ILE A 699 -16.57 3.96 -22.24
C ILE A 699 -16.31 2.45 -22.35
N ALA A 700 -15.06 2.02 -22.23
CA ALA A 700 -14.70 0.60 -22.30
C ALA A 700 -15.36 -0.23 -21.20
N ASP A 701 -15.43 0.27 -19.97
CA ASP A 701 -16.07 -0.42 -18.85
C ASP A 701 -17.59 -0.57 -19.08
N VAL A 702 -18.29 0.50 -19.48
CA VAL A 702 -19.74 0.44 -19.80
C VAL A 702 -20.02 -0.56 -20.92
N LEU A 703 -19.23 -0.52 -22.00
CA LEU A 703 -19.38 -1.47 -23.10
C LEU A 703 -19.07 -2.90 -22.69
N THR A 704 -18.07 -3.08 -21.83
CA THR A 704 -17.72 -4.40 -21.28
C THR A 704 -18.86 -4.98 -20.46
N TYR A 705 -19.53 -4.19 -19.63
CA TYR A 705 -20.73 -4.62 -18.92
C TYR A 705 -21.87 -5.00 -19.87
N VAL A 706 -22.21 -4.12 -20.82
CA VAL A 706 -23.29 -4.36 -21.80
C VAL A 706 -23.03 -5.63 -22.63
N ARG A 707 -21.78 -5.85 -23.05
CA ARG A 707 -21.38 -7.07 -23.75
C ARG A 707 -21.39 -8.31 -22.85
N ALA A 708 -20.95 -8.20 -21.60
CA ALA A 708 -21.01 -9.31 -20.66
C ALA A 708 -22.43 -9.81 -20.42
N MET A 709 -23.43 -8.91 -20.41
CA MET A 709 -24.86 -9.27 -20.32
C MET A 709 -25.38 -10.03 -21.54
N ASN A 710 -24.61 -10.04 -22.64
CA ASN A 710 -24.87 -10.80 -23.84
C ASN A 710 -23.97 -12.06 -23.96
N ASN A 711 -23.24 -12.42 -22.91
CA ASN A 711 -22.23 -13.49 -22.91
C ASN A 711 -21.09 -13.28 -23.92
N GLU A 712 -20.75 -12.03 -24.19
CA GLU A 712 -19.68 -11.65 -25.11
C GLU A 712 -18.41 -11.22 -24.36
N ASP A 713 -17.29 -11.18 -25.08
CA ASP A 713 -16.01 -10.66 -24.59
C ASP A 713 -16.06 -9.14 -24.38
N GLY A 714 -15.36 -8.64 -23.36
CA GLY A 714 -15.25 -7.22 -23.05
C GLY A 714 -14.59 -6.34 -24.13
N VAL A 715 -14.69 -5.02 -23.95
CA VAL A 715 -14.07 -3.99 -24.80
C VAL A 715 -12.83 -3.45 -24.09
N HIS A 716 -11.68 -3.53 -24.73
CA HIS A 716 -10.44 -2.96 -24.20
C HIS A 716 -10.35 -1.48 -24.53
N LYS A 717 -9.86 -0.63 -23.60
CA LYS A 717 -9.71 0.83 -23.78
C LYS A 717 -9.04 1.27 -25.08
N ARG A 718 -8.11 0.44 -25.59
CA ARG A 718 -7.43 0.68 -26.88
C ARG A 718 -8.43 0.75 -28.04
N VAL A 719 -9.46 -0.10 -28.05
CA VAL A 719 -10.50 -0.10 -29.08
C VAL A 719 -11.25 1.23 -29.07
N VAL A 720 -11.60 1.74 -27.88
CA VAL A 720 -12.27 3.05 -27.74
C VAL A 720 -11.36 4.18 -28.21
N ARG A 721 -10.09 4.16 -27.79
CA ARG A 721 -9.10 5.17 -28.18
C ARG A 721 -8.90 5.21 -29.70
N ASP A 722 -8.78 4.04 -30.32
CA ASP A 722 -8.59 3.93 -31.76
C ASP A 722 -9.88 4.38 -32.50
N ALA A 723 -11.07 4.01 -32.00
CA ALA A 723 -12.35 4.53 -32.49
C ALA A 723 -12.45 6.06 -32.39
N ARG A 724 -11.99 6.63 -31.27
CA ARG A 724 -11.95 8.09 -31.05
C ARG A 724 -11.02 8.78 -32.03
N ALA A 725 -9.85 8.20 -32.30
CA ALA A 725 -8.92 8.71 -33.30
C ALA A 725 -9.52 8.65 -34.71
N GLU A 726 -10.23 7.57 -35.05
CA GLU A 726 -10.94 7.44 -36.34
C GLU A 726 -12.11 8.43 -36.49
N THR A 727 -12.79 8.77 -35.39
CA THR A 727 -13.90 9.74 -35.43
C THR A 727 -13.44 11.19 -35.52
N GLY A 728 -12.19 11.48 -35.18
CA GLY A 728 -11.62 12.84 -35.19
C GLY A 728 -12.49 13.86 -34.45
N ASP A 729 -12.69 15.03 -35.05
CA ASP A 729 -13.51 16.12 -34.52
C ASP A 729 -15.01 16.02 -34.90
N ARG A 730 -15.51 14.79 -35.17
CA ARG A 730 -16.92 14.60 -35.53
C ARG A 730 -17.85 15.04 -34.38
N GLU A 731 -18.70 16.01 -34.67
CA GLU A 731 -19.75 16.50 -33.76
C GLU A 731 -21.12 15.88 -34.06
N ASP A 732 -21.34 15.39 -35.28
CA ASP A 732 -22.63 14.81 -35.71
C ASP A 732 -22.82 13.36 -35.24
N TYR A 733 -24.07 13.00 -34.98
CA TYR A 733 -24.49 11.62 -34.69
C TYR A 733 -24.15 10.68 -35.85
N TRP A 734 -23.89 9.42 -35.53
CA TRP A 734 -23.85 8.37 -36.54
C TRP A 734 -25.27 7.97 -36.96
N THR A 735 -25.42 7.56 -38.21
CA THR A 735 -26.50 6.68 -38.65
C THR A 735 -25.99 5.24 -38.74
N LEU A 736 -26.88 4.25 -38.63
CA LEU A 736 -26.46 2.86 -38.82
C LEU A 736 -25.95 2.58 -40.24
N GLU A 737 -26.49 3.27 -41.24
CA GLU A 737 -26.01 3.15 -42.62
C GLU A 737 -24.55 3.60 -42.76
N GLU A 738 -24.15 4.69 -42.09
CA GLU A 738 -22.75 5.15 -42.08
C GLU A 738 -21.81 4.18 -41.36
N LEU A 739 -22.27 3.55 -40.27
CA LEU A 739 -21.45 2.65 -39.46
C LEU A 739 -21.27 1.26 -40.08
N THR A 740 -22.10 0.90 -41.07
CA THR A 740 -22.11 -0.43 -41.71
C THR A 740 -21.53 -0.44 -43.12
N LYS A 741 -21.04 0.72 -43.60
CA LYS A 741 -20.25 0.87 -44.83
C LYS A 741 -18.76 0.71 -44.53
#